data_AF-A0A941LMZ6-F1
#
_entry.id   AF-A0A941LMZ6-F1
#
_cell.length_a   1.000
_cell.length_b   1.000
_cell.length_c   1.000
_cell.angle_alpha   90.00
_cell.angle_beta   90.00
_cell.angle_gamma   90.00
#
_symmetry.space_group_name_H-M   'P 1'
#
loop_
_entity.id
_entity.type
_entity.pdbx_description
1 polymer ?
#
loop_
_entity_poly.entity_id
_entity_poly.type
_entity_poly.pdbx_seq_one_letter_code
_entity_poly.pdbx_strand_id
1 'polypeptide(L)'
;MTTSIASKISLALAVKLKALFEQPDRRDKFLSFPKGIAFTYDFLKFMLPPGESGLSAAAQQNAKCEFSRMMNASFEDSPQFLPDTSAFLWDSYETILRNSAFPQSTLTEQEEKQLLEATQFLSITQPGADGPITIPSPRYNAYIQYKTLFDKANNAYLDEKLSVENATGPDGDERKKQWREHREKQLSDLVNQANNDWINFGHKTAVENYTAVKATLEQKKYANLISSSYINDLEQSDVPDLNANGLPTKLTFYSPHDIANKSIPWTSIHLSKDEINAFSAQAPPELRSLFDSGEGNDDIEAVSLEYNTVAVIRTWLHREYFESRYWKLPDNLVVSDGLIPCRGKIPVYISSMIVARNITVTRKATVHASSVAPLILPILSTVSVNTIAPVSAHVNTGTQNSMMFKLQQTATLKGQTISPTLSGTRAMAEPAPAMVKRFKPEATVDPSAFDKQPFAAKLNYASLKYDSTVIATPILDIPPNTSSAQPSTSIDLCQLAGDPQSRWASGRLVDAHNTTDNANLPWMGNAGDSRGFARSDLNVIMEDGRSWPSVLRTHPKWVDQGTIKGWLAWRPIPTGAHFQAQVGFLRGALGTDGVTFWVWVHYLIGGFAGNVEQWKPVAQHFKKYTQSLDTIDVDLSAYAGQSISIELRVDAGGSSGQDWAAWVNPTITATPSQRTDLITETFPFDGLFVLAYVCKRLPKSPNPDPSLKWS
;
A
#
# COMPACT_ATOMS: atom_id res chain seq x y z
N MET A 1 26.89 4.79 -11.45
CA MET A 1 26.64 3.57 -12.26
C MET A 1 25.38 2.82 -11.82
N THR A 2 25.07 2.73 -10.52
CA THR A 2 23.86 2.06 -9.96
C THR A 2 22.52 2.48 -10.59
N THR A 3 22.38 3.72 -11.06
CA THR A 3 21.18 4.23 -11.74
C THR A 3 20.84 3.50 -13.05
N SER A 4 21.82 2.96 -13.77
CA SER A 4 21.58 2.25 -15.05
C SER A 4 20.88 0.89 -14.87
N ILE A 5 21.25 0.16 -13.81
CA ILE A 5 20.80 -1.21 -13.51
C ILE A 5 19.28 -1.22 -13.26
N ALA A 6 18.84 -0.39 -12.33
CA ALA A 6 17.45 -0.35 -11.88
C ALA A 6 16.47 0.17 -12.95
N SER A 7 16.96 1.01 -13.85
CA SER A 7 16.25 1.55 -15.01
C SER A 7 15.82 0.45 -15.97
N LYS A 8 16.70 -0.51 -16.26
CA LYS A 8 16.43 -1.68 -17.12
C LYS A 8 15.33 -2.59 -16.56
N ILE A 9 15.34 -2.84 -15.24
CA ILE A 9 14.26 -3.59 -14.56
C ILE A 9 12.93 -2.86 -14.67
N SER A 10 12.93 -1.56 -14.39
CA SER A 10 11.72 -0.72 -14.46
C SER A 10 11.14 -0.66 -15.88
N LEU A 11 12.01 -0.58 -16.88
CA LEU A 11 11.64 -0.60 -18.30
C LEU A 11 11.03 -1.95 -18.71
N ALA A 12 11.65 -3.08 -18.32
CA ALA A 12 11.13 -4.42 -18.60
C ALA A 12 9.76 -4.66 -17.94
N LEU A 13 9.62 -4.27 -16.66
CA LEU A 13 8.34 -4.33 -15.95
C LEU A 13 7.27 -3.47 -16.64
N ALA A 14 7.60 -2.23 -17.02
CA ALA A 14 6.66 -1.35 -17.71
C ALA A 14 6.19 -1.92 -19.06
N VAL A 15 7.08 -2.57 -19.82
CA VAL A 15 6.74 -3.25 -21.07
C VAL A 15 5.85 -4.48 -20.83
N LYS A 16 6.19 -5.36 -19.86
CA LYS A 16 5.36 -6.53 -19.51
C LYS A 16 3.98 -6.09 -19.01
N LEU A 17 3.89 -5.02 -18.23
CA LEU A 17 2.62 -4.42 -17.81
C LEU A 17 1.82 -3.86 -18.99
N LYS A 18 2.43 -3.11 -19.92
CA LYS A 18 1.72 -2.65 -21.13
C LYS A 18 1.18 -3.84 -21.95
N ALA A 19 1.99 -4.89 -22.14
CA ALA A 19 1.55 -6.09 -22.86
C ALA A 19 0.38 -6.84 -22.18
N LEU A 20 0.29 -6.79 -20.84
CA LEU A 20 -0.79 -7.43 -20.08
C LEU A 20 -2.09 -6.62 -20.04
N PHE A 21 -1.99 -5.29 -19.98
CA PHE A 21 -3.13 -4.43 -19.67
C PHE A 21 -3.55 -3.46 -20.80
N GLU A 22 -2.70 -3.24 -21.80
CA GLU A 22 -3.06 -2.54 -23.05
C GLU A 22 -3.33 -3.56 -24.16
N GLN A 23 -4.59 -3.74 -24.51
CA GLN A 23 -4.97 -4.62 -25.64
C GLN A 23 -4.81 -3.83 -26.96
N PRO A 24 -4.05 -4.31 -27.96
CA PRO A 24 -3.75 -3.53 -29.17
C PRO A 24 -4.98 -3.11 -30.00
N ASP A 25 -6.07 -3.86 -29.89
CA ASP A 25 -7.39 -3.58 -30.48
C ASP A 25 -8.21 -2.56 -29.67
N ARG A 26 -7.97 -2.43 -28.36
CA ARG A 26 -8.72 -1.53 -27.46
C ARG A 26 -7.96 -0.26 -27.12
N ARG A 27 -7.94 0.65 -28.09
CA ARG A 27 -7.31 1.97 -27.95
C ARG A 27 -7.98 2.91 -26.95
N ASP A 28 -9.13 2.55 -26.36
CA ASP A 28 -9.81 3.34 -25.33
C ASP A 28 -9.09 3.31 -23.95
N LYS A 29 -8.06 2.47 -23.80
CA LYS A 29 -7.23 2.36 -22.58
C LYS A 29 -5.74 2.52 -22.86
N PHE A 30 -5.00 2.84 -21.81
CA PHE A 30 -3.53 2.81 -21.76
C PHE A 30 -3.05 2.76 -20.29
N LEU A 31 -1.76 2.51 -20.09
CA LEU A 31 -1.07 2.65 -18.81
C LEU A 31 -0.34 3.98 -18.71
N SER A 32 -0.51 4.64 -17.56
CA SER A 32 0.28 5.81 -17.16
C SER A 32 1.04 5.49 -15.87
N PHE A 33 2.34 5.77 -15.83
CA PHE A 33 3.24 5.33 -14.76
C PHE A 33 3.55 6.49 -13.79
N PRO A 34 3.18 6.38 -12.50
CA PRO A 34 3.34 7.46 -11.51
C PRO A 34 4.73 7.58 -10.89
N LYS A 35 5.59 6.55 -11.00
CA LYS A 35 6.96 6.51 -10.46
C LYS A 35 7.05 6.89 -8.98
N GLY A 36 6.72 5.95 -8.10
CA GLY A 36 6.87 6.10 -6.66
C GLY A 36 5.65 6.62 -5.88
N ILE A 37 4.45 6.33 -6.37
CA ILE A 37 3.25 6.37 -5.52
C ILE A 37 3.09 5.02 -4.82
N ALA A 38 2.77 5.04 -3.52
CA ALA A 38 2.49 3.86 -2.72
C ALA A 38 1.49 4.20 -1.60
N PHE A 39 0.72 3.20 -1.15
CA PHE A 39 -0.26 3.32 -0.08
C PHE A 39 0.08 2.37 1.06
N THR A 40 0.16 2.86 2.30
CA THR A 40 0.31 1.97 3.47
C THR A 40 -0.95 1.14 3.69
N TYR A 41 -0.83 -0.02 4.33
CA TYR A 41 -2.01 -0.82 4.67
C TYR A 41 -2.97 -0.06 5.60
N ASP A 42 -2.45 0.76 6.52
CA ASP A 42 -3.25 1.61 7.40
C ASP A 42 -4.03 2.70 6.65
N PHE A 43 -3.44 3.34 5.65
CA PHE A 43 -4.14 4.32 4.81
C PHE A 43 -5.38 3.69 4.16
N LEU A 44 -5.21 2.49 3.60
CA LEU A 44 -6.27 1.77 2.88
C LEU A 44 -7.45 1.35 3.79
N LYS A 45 -7.27 1.28 5.12
CA LYS A 45 -8.36 0.99 6.07
C LYS A 45 -9.48 2.03 6.05
N PHE A 46 -9.34 3.16 5.35
CA PHE A 46 -10.42 4.14 5.17
C PHE A 46 -11.70 3.55 4.56
N MET A 47 -11.61 2.46 3.80
CA MET A 47 -12.73 1.74 3.19
C MET A 47 -13.51 0.85 4.16
N LEU A 48 -12.95 0.52 5.33
CA LEU A 48 -13.60 -0.36 6.30
C LEU A 48 -14.71 0.37 7.08
N PRO A 49 -15.73 -0.34 7.59
CA PRO A 49 -16.77 0.27 8.43
C PRO A 49 -16.18 1.05 9.63
N PRO A 50 -16.83 2.15 10.07
CA PRO A 50 -16.42 2.86 11.27
C PRO A 50 -16.40 1.92 12.48
N GLY A 51 -15.24 1.83 13.15
CA GLY A 51 -14.99 0.90 14.26
C GLY A 51 -14.20 -0.36 13.86
N GLU A 52 -14.27 -0.81 12.61
CA GLU A 52 -13.45 -1.92 12.09
C GLU A 52 -12.10 -1.45 11.54
N SER A 53 -12.01 -0.19 11.09
CA SER A 53 -10.80 0.39 10.53
C SER A 53 -9.65 0.58 11.53
N GLY A 54 -9.95 0.67 12.82
CA GLY A 54 -9.00 1.11 13.86
C GLY A 54 -8.55 2.58 13.73
N LEU A 55 -9.03 3.29 12.70
CA LEU A 55 -8.76 4.71 12.48
C LEU A 55 -9.74 5.58 13.27
N SER A 56 -9.32 6.78 13.67
CA SER A 56 -10.27 7.79 14.13
C SER A 56 -11.16 8.25 12.97
N ALA A 57 -12.38 8.72 13.25
CA ALA A 57 -13.29 9.22 12.22
C ALA A 57 -12.66 10.34 11.37
N ALA A 58 -11.85 11.21 12.00
CA ALA A 58 -11.10 12.24 11.29
C ALA A 58 -9.99 11.67 10.39
N ALA A 59 -9.20 10.70 10.86
CA ALA A 59 -8.16 10.06 10.05
C ALA A 59 -8.75 9.29 8.85
N GLN A 60 -9.84 8.56 9.08
CA GLN A 60 -10.59 7.86 8.03
C GLN A 60 -11.20 8.83 7.01
N GLN A 61 -11.71 9.98 7.45
CA GLN A 61 -12.23 11.03 6.56
C GLN A 61 -11.11 11.68 5.73
N ASN A 62 -9.97 11.97 6.35
CA ASN A 62 -8.82 12.56 5.68
C ASN A 62 -8.27 11.65 4.58
N ALA A 63 -8.11 10.36 4.85
CA ALA A 63 -7.69 9.37 3.86
C ALA A 63 -8.69 9.26 2.67
N LYS A 64 -10.00 9.36 2.91
CA LYS A 64 -11.02 9.44 1.83
C LYS A 64 -10.82 10.67 0.95
N CYS A 65 -10.61 11.84 1.55
CA CYS A 65 -10.39 13.09 0.82
C CYS A 65 -9.08 13.03 0.02
N GLU A 66 -7.99 12.57 0.62
CA GLU A 66 -6.68 12.43 -0.05
C GLU A 66 -6.74 11.44 -1.22
N PHE A 67 -7.29 10.24 -1.00
CA PHE A 67 -7.48 9.26 -2.07
C PHE A 67 -8.35 9.83 -3.21
N SER A 68 -9.43 10.53 -2.86
CA SER A 68 -10.31 11.17 -3.85
C SER A 68 -9.58 12.26 -4.65
N ARG A 69 -8.74 13.11 -4.03
CA ARG A 69 -7.92 14.09 -4.76
C ARG A 69 -6.90 13.39 -5.67
N MET A 70 -6.17 12.39 -5.19
CA MET A 70 -5.16 11.66 -5.97
C MET A 70 -5.77 10.97 -7.21
N MET A 71 -6.94 10.33 -7.06
CA MET A 71 -7.59 9.59 -8.14
C MET A 71 -8.32 10.48 -9.16
N ASN A 72 -8.48 11.77 -8.90
CA ASN A 72 -9.26 12.69 -9.73
C ASN A 72 -8.51 13.93 -10.19
N ALA A 73 -7.23 14.09 -9.86
CA ALA A 73 -6.39 15.12 -10.47
C ALA A 73 -6.35 14.94 -12.00
N SER A 74 -6.43 16.04 -12.73
CA SER A 74 -6.41 16.02 -14.19
C SER A 74 -5.01 15.72 -14.70
N PHE A 75 -4.86 15.03 -15.83
CA PHE A 75 -3.57 14.70 -16.44
C PHE A 75 -3.73 14.50 -17.95
N GLU A 76 -2.62 14.55 -18.68
CA GLU A 76 -2.60 14.34 -20.14
C GLU A 76 -2.63 12.84 -20.52
N ASP A 77 -2.99 12.56 -21.78
CA ASP A 77 -2.86 11.23 -22.38
C ASP A 77 -1.37 10.90 -22.64
N SER A 78 -0.68 10.51 -21.56
CA SER A 78 0.76 10.30 -21.52
C SER A 78 1.12 9.04 -20.71
N PRO A 79 2.11 8.24 -21.16
CA PRO A 79 2.63 7.13 -20.35
C PRO A 79 3.34 7.63 -19.07
N GLN A 80 3.71 8.91 -18.98
CA GLN A 80 4.13 9.52 -17.72
C GLN A 80 2.92 10.14 -17.01
N PHE A 81 2.63 9.70 -15.80
CA PHE A 81 1.56 10.30 -15.00
C PHE A 81 2.07 11.59 -14.35
N LEU A 82 1.59 12.73 -14.84
CA LEU A 82 1.85 14.07 -14.31
C LEU A 82 0.50 14.72 -13.95
N PRO A 83 0.05 14.65 -12.68
CA PRO A 83 -1.21 15.22 -12.26
C PRO A 83 -1.11 16.73 -12.07
N ASP A 84 -2.07 17.46 -12.64
CA ASP A 84 -2.40 18.82 -12.25
C ASP A 84 -3.26 18.79 -10.99
N THR A 85 -2.64 19.06 -9.84
CA THR A 85 -3.33 19.10 -8.54
C THR A 85 -4.19 20.35 -8.33
N SER A 86 -4.25 21.26 -9.31
CA SER A 86 -5.11 22.45 -9.29
C SER A 86 -6.44 22.27 -10.04
N ALA A 87 -6.59 21.18 -10.81
CA ALA A 87 -7.77 20.91 -11.62
C ALA A 87 -8.26 19.47 -11.42
N PHE A 88 -9.48 19.26 -10.91
CA PHE A 88 -10.02 17.93 -10.71
C PHE A 88 -11.10 17.56 -11.74
N LEU A 89 -11.24 16.25 -11.95
CA LEU A 89 -12.21 15.62 -12.85
C LEU A 89 -13.65 16.06 -12.53
N TRP A 90 -13.99 16.19 -11.25
CA TRP A 90 -15.32 16.62 -10.84
C TRP A 90 -15.61 18.08 -11.18
N ASP A 91 -14.64 18.99 -11.07
CA ASP A 91 -14.84 20.43 -11.38
C ASP A 91 -15.16 20.60 -12.86
N SER A 92 -14.40 19.89 -13.70
CA SER A 92 -14.60 19.87 -15.15
C SER A 92 -15.92 19.20 -15.53
N TYR A 93 -16.25 18.05 -14.92
CA TYR A 93 -17.47 17.32 -15.20
C TYR A 93 -18.73 18.09 -14.77
N GLU A 94 -18.74 18.69 -13.58
CA GLU A 94 -19.81 19.56 -13.11
C GLU A 94 -19.98 20.78 -14.02
N THR A 95 -18.88 21.43 -14.41
CA THR A 95 -18.90 22.54 -15.38
C THR A 95 -19.52 22.11 -16.71
N ILE A 96 -19.23 20.91 -17.20
CA ILE A 96 -19.83 20.38 -18.43
C ILE A 96 -21.34 20.14 -18.22
N LEU A 97 -21.74 19.40 -17.18
CA LEU A 97 -23.14 19.07 -16.90
C LEU A 97 -24.04 20.30 -16.74
N ARG A 98 -23.54 21.36 -16.08
CA ARG A 98 -24.28 22.60 -15.81
C ARG A 98 -24.37 23.54 -17.03
N ASN A 99 -23.39 23.49 -17.94
CA ASN A 99 -23.35 24.37 -19.12
C ASN A 99 -23.77 23.68 -20.43
N SER A 100 -24.14 22.40 -20.39
CA SER A 100 -24.64 21.67 -21.56
C SER A 100 -25.99 22.20 -22.04
N ALA A 101 -26.07 22.46 -23.35
CA ALA A 101 -27.31 22.70 -24.06
C ALA A 101 -27.80 21.41 -24.72
N PHE A 102 -29.12 21.21 -24.74
CA PHE A 102 -29.80 20.00 -25.23
C PHE A 102 -30.68 20.30 -26.45
N PRO A 103 -30.95 19.31 -27.32
CA PRO A 103 -31.87 19.47 -28.43
C PRO A 103 -33.34 19.42 -27.97
N GLN A 104 -34.24 19.99 -28.77
CA GLN A 104 -35.68 19.74 -28.63
C GLN A 104 -35.96 18.28 -29.00
N SER A 105 -36.02 17.42 -27.99
CA SER A 105 -35.98 15.97 -28.19
C SER A 105 -37.34 15.31 -28.01
N THR A 106 -37.69 14.47 -28.97
CA THR A 106 -38.79 13.52 -28.91
C THR A 106 -38.31 12.15 -29.40
N LEU A 107 -38.75 11.09 -28.72
CA LEU A 107 -38.68 9.74 -29.28
C LEU A 107 -39.81 9.57 -30.29
N THR A 108 -39.58 8.73 -31.29
CA THR A 108 -40.67 8.11 -32.07
C THR A 108 -41.40 7.08 -31.21
N GLU A 109 -42.66 6.76 -31.54
CA GLU A 109 -43.44 5.72 -30.82
C GLU A 109 -42.73 4.36 -30.76
N GLN A 110 -41.98 4.02 -31.82
CA GLN A 110 -41.17 2.80 -31.87
C GLN A 110 -40.01 2.84 -30.87
N GLU A 111 -39.32 3.98 -30.76
CA GLU A 111 -38.26 4.17 -29.77
C GLU A 111 -38.82 4.20 -28.34
N GLU A 112 -40.00 4.78 -28.09
CA GLU A 112 -40.65 4.71 -26.77
C GLU A 112 -40.91 3.26 -26.34
N LYS A 113 -41.42 2.44 -27.26
CA LYS A 113 -41.64 1.01 -27.02
C LYS A 113 -40.33 0.27 -26.74
N GLN A 114 -39.28 0.51 -27.52
CA GLN A 114 -37.95 -0.08 -27.31
C GLN A 114 -37.34 0.28 -25.96
N LEU A 115 -37.48 1.54 -25.53
CA LEU A 115 -37.01 1.99 -24.23
C LEU A 115 -37.78 1.32 -23.07
N LEU A 116 -39.10 1.16 -23.20
CA LEU A 116 -39.91 0.47 -22.22
C LEU A 116 -39.51 -1.01 -22.09
N GLU A 117 -39.37 -1.71 -23.21
CA GLU A 117 -38.93 -3.11 -23.26
C GLU A 117 -37.53 -3.29 -22.62
N ALA A 118 -36.58 -2.41 -22.95
CA ALA A 118 -35.24 -2.43 -22.38
C ALA A 118 -35.24 -2.21 -20.86
N THR A 119 -36.04 -1.27 -20.37
CA THR A 119 -36.16 -0.95 -18.94
C THR A 119 -36.73 -2.13 -18.16
N GLN A 120 -37.78 -2.76 -18.67
CA GLN A 120 -38.42 -3.95 -18.07
C GLN A 120 -37.55 -5.22 -18.16
N PHE A 121 -36.65 -5.31 -19.14
CA PHE A 121 -35.71 -6.43 -19.23
C PHE A 121 -34.59 -6.33 -18.18
N LEU A 122 -34.04 -5.14 -17.98
CA LEU A 122 -32.88 -4.88 -17.12
C LEU A 122 -33.24 -4.70 -15.64
N SER A 123 -34.45 -4.21 -15.34
CA SER A 123 -34.86 -3.84 -13.98
C SER A 123 -36.31 -4.22 -13.69
N ILE A 124 -36.62 -4.43 -12.42
CA ILE A 124 -37.99 -4.62 -11.93
C ILE A 124 -38.29 -3.60 -10.83
N THR A 125 -39.53 -3.10 -10.82
CA THR A 125 -40.03 -2.21 -9.76
C THR A 125 -40.85 -3.03 -8.77
N GLN A 126 -40.57 -2.90 -7.48
CA GLN A 126 -41.25 -3.60 -6.39
C GLN A 126 -41.61 -2.62 -5.25
N PRO A 127 -42.61 -2.93 -4.39
CA PRO A 127 -42.91 -2.10 -3.23
C PRO A 127 -41.72 -2.06 -2.25
N GLY A 128 -41.32 -0.86 -1.83
CA GLY A 128 -40.40 -0.61 -0.72
C GLY A 128 -41.09 0.20 0.39
N ALA A 129 -40.40 0.40 1.51
CA ALA A 129 -40.95 1.05 2.70
C ALA A 129 -41.45 2.49 2.43
N ASP A 130 -40.70 3.24 1.62
CA ASP A 130 -40.97 4.65 1.30
C ASP A 130 -41.54 4.87 -0.12
N GLY A 131 -41.98 3.78 -0.79
CA GLY A 131 -42.51 3.81 -2.15
C GLY A 131 -41.92 2.74 -3.07
N PRO A 132 -42.25 2.75 -4.38
CA PRO A 132 -41.74 1.77 -5.34
C PRO A 132 -40.22 1.91 -5.53
N ILE A 133 -39.48 0.84 -5.25
CA ILE A 133 -38.03 0.76 -5.49
C ILE A 133 -37.77 -0.02 -6.78
N THR A 134 -36.78 0.43 -7.55
CA THR A 134 -36.34 -0.25 -8.77
C THR A 134 -35.03 -0.99 -8.50
N ILE A 135 -35.01 -2.29 -8.74
CA ILE A 135 -33.86 -3.17 -8.53
C ILE A 135 -33.47 -3.89 -9.84
N PRO A 136 -32.22 -4.39 -9.97
CA PRO A 136 -31.82 -5.19 -11.11
C PRO A 136 -32.70 -6.43 -11.29
N SER A 137 -33.03 -6.77 -12.54
CA SER A 137 -33.83 -7.96 -12.84
C SER A 137 -33.03 -9.24 -12.57
N PRO A 138 -33.71 -10.40 -12.35
CA PRO A 138 -33.02 -11.68 -12.22
C PRO A 138 -32.11 -12.02 -13.41
N ARG A 139 -32.46 -11.56 -14.62
CA ARG A 139 -31.64 -11.73 -15.84
C ARG A 139 -30.36 -10.92 -15.79
N TYR A 140 -30.43 -9.68 -15.30
CA TYR A 140 -29.25 -8.82 -15.12
C TYR A 140 -28.33 -9.33 -13.99
N ASN A 141 -28.90 -9.87 -12.91
CA ASN A 141 -28.11 -10.49 -11.84
C ASN A 141 -27.37 -11.75 -12.34
N ALA A 142 -28.02 -12.60 -13.14
CA ALA A 142 -27.36 -13.75 -13.78
C ALA A 142 -26.21 -13.31 -14.70
N TYR A 143 -26.39 -12.25 -15.48
CA TYR A 143 -25.34 -11.66 -16.31
C TYR A 143 -24.07 -11.31 -15.51
N ILE A 144 -24.22 -10.60 -14.38
CA ILE A 144 -23.09 -10.22 -13.53
C ILE A 144 -22.40 -11.45 -12.91
N GLN A 145 -23.19 -12.44 -12.46
CA GLN A 145 -22.66 -13.70 -11.89
C GLN A 145 -21.79 -14.45 -12.91
N TYR A 146 -22.30 -14.72 -14.11
CA TYR A 146 -21.55 -15.49 -15.10
C TYR A 146 -20.40 -14.69 -15.74
N LYS A 147 -20.53 -13.36 -15.87
CA LYS A 147 -19.39 -12.50 -16.23
C LYS A 147 -18.21 -12.70 -15.28
N THR A 148 -18.48 -12.73 -13.98
CA THR A 148 -17.45 -12.91 -12.94
C THR A 148 -16.75 -14.27 -13.06
N LEU A 149 -17.49 -15.34 -13.42
CA LEU A 149 -16.92 -16.66 -13.68
C LEU A 149 -16.06 -16.68 -14.95
N PHE A 150 -16.50 -16.03 -16.03
CA PHE A 150 -15.73 -15.87 -17.25
C PHE A 150 -14.42 -15.09 -17.03
N ASP A 151 -14.49 -13.93 -16.37
CA ASP A 151 -13.31 -13.10 -16.08
C ASP A 151 -12.27 -13.90 -15.26
N LYS A 152 -12.73 -14.68 -14.27
CA LYS A 152 -11.86 -15.56 -13.46
C LYS A 152 -11.17 -16.64 -14.30
N ALA A 153 -11.90 -17.33 -15.16
CA ALA A 153 -11.33 -18.37 -16.02
C ALA A 153 -10.33 -17.77 -17.04
N ASN A 154 -10.68 -16.65 -17.65
CA ASN A 154 -9.85 -15.96 -18.64
C ASN A 154 -8.54 -15.46 -18.03
N ASN A 155 -8.58 -14.90 -16.82
CA ASN A 155 -7.37 -14.45 -16.12
C ASN A 155 -6.45 -15.63 -15.78
N ALA A 156 -6.98 -16.77 -15.34
CA ALA A 156 -6.18 -17.97 -15.06
C ALA A 156 -5.51 -18.56 -16.31
N TYR A 157 -6.19 -18.53 -17.47
CA TYR A 157 -5.59 -18.92 -18.75
C TYR A 157 -4.42 -17.99 -19.15
N LEU A 158 -4.62 -16.67 -19.07
CA LEU A 158 -3.61 -15.68 -19.45
C LEU A 158 -2.39 -15.71 -18.53
N ASP A 159 -2.58 -15.90 -17.23
CA ASP A 159 -1.52 -15.97 -16.22
C ASP A 159 -0.60 -17.20 -16.41
N GLU A 160 -1.18 -18.38 -16.58
CA GLU A 160 -0.41 -19.61 -16.84
C GLU A 160 0.27 -19.54 -18.22
N LYS A 161 -0.42 -19.03 -19.25
CA LYS A 161 0.14 -18.85 -20.59
C LYS A 161 1.38 -17.95 -20.56
N LEU A 162 1.26 -16.78 -19.92
CA LEU A 162 2.37 -15.85 -19.75
C LEU A 162 3.51 -16.50 -18.96
N SER A 163 3.20 -17.22 -17.88
CA SER A 163 4.19 -17.93 -17.07
C SER A 163 4.94 -18.99 -17.87
N VAL A 164 4.28 -19.67 -18.81
CA VAL A 164 4.87 -20.67 -19.69
C VAL A 164 5.74 -20.04 -20.77
N GLU A 165 5.23 -19.04 -21.50
CA GLU A 165 5.96 -18.37 -22.59
C GLU A 165 7.33 -17.87 -22.11
N ASN A 166 7.34 -17.36 -20.88
CA ASN A 166 8.49 -16.80 -20.19
C ASN A 166 9.38 -17.82 -19.45
N ALA A 167 8.98 -19.09 -19.30
CA ALA A 167 9.73 -20.05 -18.49
C ALA A 167 11.09 -20.41 -19.11
N THR A 168 12.17 -20.41 -18.31
CA THR A 168 13.54 -20.69 -18.76
C THR A 168 14.19 -21.83 -17.96
N GLY A 169 15.26 -22.42 -18.52
CA GLY A 169 15.96 -23.56 -17.92
C GLY A 169 15.19 -24.88 -17.98
N PRO A 170 15.76 -25.99 -17.44
CA PRO A 170 15.19 -27.33 -17.58
C PRO A 170 13.75 -27.48 -17.07
N ASP A 171 13.43 -26.86 -15.93
CA ASP A 171 12.08 -26.85 -15.36
C ASP A 171 11.11 -26.01 -16.22
N GLY A 172 11.62 -24.96 -16.87
CA GLY A 172 10.86 -24.15 -17.81
C GLY A 172 10.57 -24.87 -19.12
N ASP A 173 11.50 -25.67 -19.62
CA ASP A 173 11.31 -26.52 -20.81
C ASP A 173 10.28 -27.62 -20.56
N GLU A 174 10.31 -28.25 -19.39
CA GLU A 174 9.28 -29.23 -18.97
C GLU A 174 7.92 -28.55 -18.76
N ARG A 175 7.86 -27.35 -18.14
CA ARG A 175 6.61 -26.56 -18.05
C ARG A 175 6.06 -26.20 -19.45
N LYS A 176 6.93 -25.80 -20.38
CA LYS A 176 6.58 -25.53 -21.80
C LYS A 176 6.08 -26.77 -22.52
N LYS A 177 6.59 -27.96 -22.17
CA LYS A 177 6.11 -29.25 -22.69
C LYS A 177 4.72 -29.59 -22.13
N GLN A 178 4.54 -29.53 -20.81
CA GLN A 178 3.25 -29.78 -20.14
C GLN A 178 2.14 -28.84 -20.64
N TRP A 179 2.47 -27.58 -20.91
CA TRP A 179 1.58 -26.62 -21.55
C TRP A 179 1.04 -27.11 -22.90
N ARG A 180 1.94 -27.47 -23.82
CA ARG A 180 1.59 -27.96 -25.17
C ARG A 180 0.85 -29.30 -25.14
N GLU A 181 1.19 -30.18 -24.21
CA GLU A 181 0.63 -31.54 -24.17
C GLU A 181 -0.77 -31.60 -23.54
N HIS A 182 -1.08 -30.76 -22.55
CA HIS A 182 -2.38 -30.82 -21.87
C HIS A 182 -2.88 -29.50 -21.24
N ARG A 183 -1.99 -28.70 -20.63
CA ARG A 183 -2.43 -27.62 -19.73
C ARG A 183 -3.06 -26.43 -20.48
N GLU A 184 -2.58 -26.09 -21.68
CA GLU A 184 -3.21 -25.05 -22.52
C GLU A 184 -4.67 -25.39 -22.83
N LYS A 185 -4.90 -26.64 -23.24
CA LYS A 185 -6.24 -27.13 -23.60
C LYS A 185 -7.18 -27.10 -22.40
N GLN A 186 -6.74 -27.55 -21.23
CA GLN A 186 -7.56 -27.54 -20.00
C GLN A 186 -8.05 -26.13 -19.64
N LEU A 187 -7.15 -25.14 -19.65
CA LEU A 187 -7.52 -23.76 -19.30
C LEU A 187 -8.35 -23.10 -20.41
N SER A 188 -8.04 -23.34 -21.69
CA SER A 188 -8.85 -22.85 -22.81
C SER A 188 -10.26 -23.43 -22.79
N ASP A 189 -10.43 -24.73 -22.52
CA ASP A 189 -11.74 -25.38 -22.42
C ASP A 189 -12.58 -24.78 -21.26
N LEU A 190 -11.95 -24.43 -20.12
CA LEU A 190 -12.62 -23.71 -19.02
C LEU A 190 -13.07 -22.29 -19.40
N VAL A 191 -12.26 -21.54 -20.15
CA VAL A 191 -12.64 -20.20 -20.67
C VAL A 191 -13.80 -20.32 -21.65
N ASN A 192 -13.75 -21.29 -22.57
CA ASN A 192 -14.80 -21.55 -23.54
C ASN A 192 -16.12 -21.94 -22.84
N GLN A 193 -16.06 -22.81 -21.84
CA GLN A 193 -17.21 -23.18 -21.03
C GLN A 193 -17.80 -21.95 -20.31
N ALA A 194 -16.99 -21.19 -19.58
CA ALA A 194 -17.47 -20.02 -18.83
C ALA A 194 -18.09 -18.94 -19.74
N ASN A 195 -17.58 -18.76 -20.96
CA ASN A 195 -18.18 -17.85 -21.95
C ASN A 195 -19.52 -18.39 -22.48
N ASN A 196 -19.62 -19.70 -22.76
CA ASN A 196 -20.88 -20.33 -23.17
C ASN A 196 -21.94 -20.23 -22.07
N ASP A 197 -21.54 -20.45 -20.82
CA ASP A 197 -22.43 -20.32 -19.65
C ASP A 197 -22.89 -18.86 -19.48
N TRP A 198 -22.01 -17.88 -19.71
CA TRP A 198 -22.37 -16.46 -19.69
C TRP A 198 -23.34 -16.06 -20.82
N ILE A 199 -23.19 -16.63 -22.01
CA ILE A 199 -24.14 -16.43 -23.12
C ILE A 199 -25.50 -17.05 -22.79
N ASN A 200 -25.52 -18.32 -22.40
CA ASN A 200 -26.75 -19.10 -22.26
C ASN A 200 -27.51 -18.82 -20.95
N PHE A 201 -26.82 -18.87 -19.81
CA PHE A 201 -27.40 -18.73 -18.47
C PHE A 201 -27.27 -17.30 -17.93
N GLY A 202 -26.20 -16.59 -18.32
CA GLY A 202 -26.03 -15.17 -18.01
C GLY A 202 -26.71 -14.21 -19.01
N HIS A 203 -27.38 -14.71 -20.05
CA HIS A 203 -28.10 -13.91 -21.04
C HIS A 203 -27.28 -12.78 -21.71
N LYS A 204 -25.94 -12.95 -21.81
CA LYS A 204 -24.97 -11.92 -22.24
C LYS A 204 -25.47 -11.01 -23.36
N THR A 205 -25.76 -11.60 -24.53
CA THR A 205 -26.16 -10.86 -25.74
C THR A 205 -27.42 -10.01 -25.54
N ALA A 206 -28.39 -10.52 -24.79
CA ALA A 206 -29.65 -9.80 -24.55
C ALA A 206 -29.45 -8.65 -23.56
N VAL A 207 -28.69 -8.86 -22.48
CA VAL A 207 -28.36 -7.80 -21.52
C VAL A 207 -27.52 -6.70 -22.17
N GLU A 208 -26.43 -7.04 -22.87
CA GLU A 208 -25.57 -6.08 -23.57
C GLU A 208 -26.37 -5.24 -24.59
N ASN A 209 -27.26 -5.87 -25.37
CA ASN A 209 -28.13 -5.18 -26.32
C ASN A 209 -29.14 -4.25 -25.63
N TYR A 210 -29.89 -4.73 -24.63
CA TYR A 210 -30.87 -3.89 -23.95
C TYR A 210 -30.23 -2.75 -23.14
N THR A 211 -29.03 -2.95 -22.58
CA THR A 211 -28.25 -1.87 -21.94
C THR A 211 -27.90 -0.78 -22.96
N ALA A 212 -27.43 -1.15 -24.16
CA ALA A 212 -27.13 -0.20 -25.23
C ALA A 212 -28.38 0.55 -25.74
N VAL A 213 -29.50 -0.16 -25.94
CA VAL A 213 -30.79 0.44 -26.33
C VAL A 213 -31.28 1.44 -25.29
N LYS A 214 -31.30 1.04 -24.00
CA LYS A 214 -31.73 1.91 -22.90
C LYS A 214 -30.88 3.17 -22.84
N ALA A 215 -29.56 3.03 -22.79
CA ALA A 215 -28.64 4.17 -22.72
C ALA A 215 -28.81 5.15 -23.90
N THR A 216 -28.97 4.64 -25.12
CA THR A 216 -29.17 5.47 -26.32
C THR A 216 -30.48 6.26 -26.27
N LEU A 217 -31.58 5.61 -25.87
CA LEU A 217 -32.92 6.19 -25.96
C LEU A 217 -33.28 7.09 -24.77
N GLU A 218 -32.77 6.79 -23.56
CA GLU A 218 -32.87 7.70 -22.42
C GLU A 218 -32.13 9.00 -22.69
N GLN A 219 -30.88 8.92 -23.19
CA GLN A 219 -30.11 10.12 -23.55
C GLN A 219 -30.79 10.96 -24.63
N LYS A 220 -31.48 10.33 -25.59
CA LYS A 220 -32.33 11.06 -26.52
C LYS A 220 -33.50 11.71 -25.79
N LYS A 221 -34.35 10.94 -25.09
CA LYS A 221 -35.62 11.44 -24.53
C LYS A 221 -35.47 12.45 -23.39
N TYR A 222 -34.46 12.28 -22.57
CA TYR A 222 -34.36 12.88 -21.24
C TYR A 222 -33.02 13.58 -20.99
N ALA A 223 -32.31 14.03 -22.03
CA ALA A 223 -30.96 14.59 -21.94
C ALA A 223 -30.77 15.62 -20.81
N ASN A 224 -31.75 16.52 -20.63
CA ASN A 224 -31.76 17.52 -19.56
C ASN A 224 -31.97 16.90 -18.16
N LEU A 225 -32.92 15.98 -18.01
CA LEU A 225 -33.20 15.30 -16.73
C LEU A 225 -32.04 14.39 -16.32
N ILE A 226 -31.37 13.75 -17.29
CA ILE A 226 -30.17 12.95 -17.07
C ILE A 226 -29.03 13.83 -16.58
N SER A 227 -28.79 14.98 -17.21
CA SER A 227 -27.79 15.95 -16.74
C SER A 227 -28.08 16.40 -15.30
N SER A 228 -29.35 16.70 -14.97
CA SER A 228 -29.77 17.02 -13.60
C SER A 228 -29.60 15.84 -12.62
N SER A 229 -29.86 14.61 -13.03
CA SER A 229 -29.63 13.41 -12.20
C SER A 229 -28.14 13.22 -11.91
N TYR A 230 -27.29 13.39 -12.92
CA TYR A 230 -25.83 13.27 -12.78
C TYR A 230 -25.23 14.42 -11.94
N ILE A 231 -25.83 15.62 -11.98
CA ILE A 231 -25.53 16.71 -11.04
C ILE A 231 -25.90 16.28 -9.61
N ASN A 232 -27.09 15.72 -9.40
CA ASN A 232 -27.50 15.23 -8.08
C ASN A 232 -26.55 14.11 -7.58
N ASP A 233 -26.17 13.13 -8.40
CA ASP A 233 -25.22 12.08 -7.99
C ASP A 233 -23.86 12.67 -7.56
N LEU A 234 -23.43 13.74 -8.23
CA LEU A 234 -22.22 14.50 -7.91
C LEU A 234 -22.37 15.35 -6.63
N GLU A 235 -23.54 15.93 -6.37
CA GLU A 235 -23.85 16.64 -5.10
C GLU A 235 -23.99 15.65 -3.91
N GLN A 236 -24.66 14.50 -4.09
CA GLN A 236 -24.75 13.44 -3.08
C GLN A 236 -23.40 12.76 -2.79
N SER A 237 -22.41 12.93 -3.67
CA SER A 237 -21.05 12.44 -3.48
C SER A 237 -20.15 13.43 -2.73
N ASP A 238 -20.65 14.56 -2.23
CA ASP A 238 -19.84 15.53 -1.49
C ASP A 238 -19.33 15.01 -0.14
N VAL A 239 -18.01 15.18 0.06
CA VAL A 239 -17.27 14.75 1.24
C VAL A 239 -16.64 16.00 1.87
N PRO A 240 -17.02 16.37 3.11
CA PRO A 240 -16.45 17.54 3.78
C PRO A 240 -14.99 17.31 4.14
N ASP A 241 -14.14 18.27 3.78
CA ASP A 241 -12.73 18.30 4.17
C ASP A 241 -12.58 18.88 5.59
N LEU A 242 -12.25 18.01 6.56
CA LEU A 242 -12.10 18.39 7.97
C LEU A 242 -10.78 19.11 8.27
N ASN A 243 -9.84 19.15 7.33
CA ASN A 243 -8.53 19.79 7.49
C ASN A 243 -8.49 21.25 7.01
N ALA A 244 -9.63 21.82 6.61
CA ALA A 244 -9.75 23.21 6.13
C ALA A 244 -8.90 23.57 4.89
N ASN A 245 -8.48 22.59 4.08
CA ASN A 245 -7.75 22.82 2.82
C ASN A 245 -8.62 23.42 1.68
N GLY A 246 -9.91 23.66 1.93
CA GLY A 246 -10.66 24.72 1.23
C GLY A 246 -11.67 24.32 0.15
N LEU A 247 -11.75 23.05 -0.27
CA LEU A 247 -12.80 22.58 -1.20
C LEU A 247 -13.31 21.18 -0.81
N PRO A 248 -14.63 20.91 -0.85
CA PRO A 248 -15.17 19.56 -0.71
C PRO A 248 -14.62 18.64 -1.80
N THR A 249 -14.57 17.33 -1.53
CA THR A 249 -14.15 16.32 -2.51
C THR A 249 -15.33 15.46 -2.93
N LYS A 250 -15.28 14.89 -4.14
CA LYS A 250 -16.28 13.91 -4.56
C LYS A 250 -15.81 12.50 -4.22
N LEU A 251 -16.61 11.80 -3.41
CA LEU A 251 -16.29 10.49 -2.85
C LEU A 251 -15.85 9.52 -3.94
N THR A 252 -14.66 8.97 -3.77
CA THR A 252 -14.06 7.99 -4.67
C THR A 252 -13.60 6.80 -3.85
N PHE A 253 -14.03 5.61 -4.27
CA PHE A 253 -13.73 4.35 -3.61
C PHE A 253 -12.77 3.51 -4.45
N TYR A 254 -12.32 2.40 -3.88
CA TYR A 254 -11.57 1.38 -4.62
C TYR A 254 -12.19 -0.01 -4.41
N SER A 255 -11.94 -0.92 -5.36
CA SER A 255 -12.39 -2.32 -5.28
C SER A 255 -11.32 -3.26 -5.86
N PRO A 256 -11.01 -4.40 -5.23
CA PRO A 256 -11.70 -4.97 -4.07
C PRO A 256 -11.25 -4.32 -2.74
N HIS A 257 -12.16 -4.28 -1.76
CA HIS A 257 -11.93 -3.62 -0.47
C HIS A 257 -10.88 -4.30 0.44
N ASP A 258 -10.68 -5.60 0.25
CA ASP A 258 -9.83 -6.49 1.04
C ASP A 258 -8.39 -6.54 0.52
N ILE A 259 -8.01 -5.60 -0.36
CA ILE A 259 -6.66 -5.43 -0.91
C ILE A 259 -5.58 -5.27 0.18
N ALA A 260 -5.96 -4.86 1.38
CA ALA A 260 -5.07 -4.76 2.53
C ALA A 260 -4.84 -6.09 3.29
N ASN A 261 -5.56 -7.16 2.94
CA ASN A 261 -5.44 -8.46 3.58
C ASN A 261 -4.21 -9.23 3.06
N LYS A 262 -3.16 -9.29 3.88
CA LYS A 262 -1.91 -10.00 3.59
C LYS A 262 -2.08 -11.52 3.41
N SER A 263 -3.15 -12.11 3.94
CA SER A 263 -3.42 -13.55 3.86
C SER A 263 -4.06 -13.98 2.54
N ILE A 264 -4.54 -13.05 1.71
CA ILE A 264 -5.10 -13.37 0.39
C ILE A 264 -3.94 -13.51 -0.61
N PRO A 265 -3.79 -14.66 -1.29
CA PRO A 265 -2.73 -14.85 -2.29
C PRO A 265 -2.99 -13.98 -3.53
N TRP A 266 -1.93 -13.42 -4.09
CA TRP A 266 -1.96 -12.55 -5.27
C TRP A 266 -1.24 -13.20 -6.46
N THR A 267 -1.49 -12.71 -7.67
CA THR A 267 -0.76 -13.13 -8.87
C THR A 267 0.69 -12.67 -8.78
N SER A 268 1.64 -13.49 -9.21
CA SER A 268 3.07 -13.16 -9.15
C SER A 268 3.64 -12.92 -10.55
N ILE A 269 4.36 -11.81 -10.73
CA ILE A 269 5.26 -11.63 -11.88
C ILE A 269 6.64 -12.10 -11.45
N HIS A 270 7.19 -13.04 -12.22
CA HIS A 270 8.63 -13.28 -12.29
C HIS A 270 9.14 -12.81 -13.65
N LEU A 271 10.41 -12.38 -13.68
CA LEU A 271 11.15 -11.97 -14.86
C LEU A 271 12.59 -12.43 -14.68
N SER A 272 13.02 -13.40 -15.48
CA SER A 272 14.43 -13.81 -15.61
C SER A 272 15.26 -12.75 -16.36
N LYS A 273 16.59 -12.84 -16.27
CA LYS A 273 17.52 -11.99 -17.03
C LYS A 273 17.20 -11.87 -18.51
N ASP A 274 16.91 -13.00 -19.16
CA ASP A 274 16.62 -13.05 -20.60
C ASP A 274 15.31 -12.34 -20.93
N GLU A 275 14.28 -12.48 -20.10
CA GLU A 275 13.05 -11.68 -20.21
C GLU A 275 13.30 -10.19 -19.98
N ILE A 276 14.07 -9.82 -18.95
CA ILE A 276 14.42 -8.42 -18.66
C ILE A 276 15.11 -7.78 -19.87
N ASN A 277 16.05 -8.51 -20.48
CA ASN A 277 16.71 -8.12 -21.72
C ASN A 277 15.72 -8.00 -22.89
N ALA A 278 14.87 -9.01 -23.11
CA ALA A 278 13.92 -9.06 -24.22
C ALA A 278 12.85 -7.96 -24.13
N PHE A 279 12.23 -7.76 -22.97
CA PHE A 279 11.23 -6.70 -22.75
C PHE A 279 11.87 -5.31 -22.80
N SER A 280 13.07 -5.12 -22.23
CA SER A 280 13.79 -3.84 -22.35
C SER A 280 14.16 -3.51 -23.80
N ALA A 281 14.53 -4.52 -24.61
CA ALA A 281 14.81 -4.33 -26.04
C ALA A 281 13.54 -3.94 -26.82
N GLN A 282 12.39 -4.51 -26.47
CA GLN A 282 11.08 -4.20 -27.07
C GLN A 282 10.49 -2.85 -26.61
N ALA A 283 11.11 -2.17 -25.66
CA ALA A 283 10.54 -0.95 -25.09
C ALA A 283 10.36 0.18 -26.13
N PRO A 284 9.17 0.81 -26.21
CA PRO A 284 8.94 1.93 -27.11
C PRO A 284 9.70 3.19 -26.65
N PRO A 285 9.96 4.16 -27.55
CA PRO A 285 10.73 5.37 -27.23
C PRO A 285 10.19 6.15 -26.02
N GLU A 286 8.86 6.18 -25.86
CA GLU A 286 8.18 6.84 -24.74
C GLU A 286 8.59 6.25 -23.37
N LEU A 287 8.68 4.92 -23.24
CA LEU A 287 9.07 4.27 -22.00
C LEU A 287 10.58 4.36 -21.76
N ARG A 288 11.39 4.30 -22.82
CA ARG A 288 12.85 4.51 -22.74
C ARG A 288 13.18 5.90 -22.21
N SER A 289 12.45 6.92 -22.66
CA SER A 289 12.59 8.30 -22.15
C SER A 289 12.10 8.45 -20.72
N LEU A 290 11.12 7.65 -20.28
CA LEU A 290 10.52 7.73 -18.95
C LEU A 290 11.36 7.07 -17.85
N PHE A 291 12.00 5.94 -18.17
CA PHE A 291 12.74 5.13 -17.21
C PHE A 291 14.27 5.24 -17.32
N ASP A 292 14.78 6.02 -18.27
CA ASP A 292 16.18 6.10 -18.69
C ASP A 292 16.68 4.80 -19.36
N SER A 293 17.60 4.96 -20.31
CA SER A 293 18.04 3.92 -21.26
C SER A 293 19.54 3.67 -21.24
N GLY A 294 20.24 4.12 -20.21
CA GLY A 294 21.64 3.78 -19.98
C GLY A 294 21.88 2.27 -19.99
N GLU A 295 23.05 1.84 -20.48
CA GLU A 295 23.42 0.42 -20.56
C GLU A 295 23.41 -0.21 -19.16
N GLY A 296 22.30 -0.89 -18.84
CA GLY A 296 22.13 -1.57 -17.57
C GLY A 296 23.09 -2.75 -17.47
N ASN A 297 23.84 -2.77 -16.36
CA ASN A 297 24.89 -3.74 -16.08
C ASN A 297 24.38 -5.19 -16.15
N ASP A 298 25.25 -6.13 -16.52
CA ASP A 298 24.87 -7.52 -16.80
C ASP A 298 24.78 -8.41 -15.54
N ASP A 299 24.62 -7.77 -14.38
CA ASP A 299 24.55 -8.42 -13.07
C ASP A 299 23.12 -8.82 -12.65
N ILE A 300 22.06 -8.25 -13.22
CA ILE A 300 20.68 -8.65 -12.89
C ILE A 300 20.38 -10.05 -13.42
N GLU A 301 19.82 -10.89 -12.57
CA GLU A 301 19.50 -12.30 -12.88
C GLU A 301 17.99 -12.60 -12.78
N ALA A 302 17.25 -11.93 -11.88
CA ALA A 302 15.78 -11.91 -11.90
C ALA A 302 15.15 -10.71 -11.17
N VAL A 303 13.86 -10.44 -11.42
CA VAL A 303 12.97 -9.68 -10.52
C VAL A 303 11.68 -10.47 -10.28
N SER A 304 11.15 -10.44 -9.05
CA SER A 304 9.86 -11.02 -8.69
C SER A 304 9.00 -10.02 -7.93
N LEU A 305 7.67 -10.10 -8.07
CA LEU A 305 6.71 -9.34 -7.27
C LEU A 305 5.34 -10.02 -7.26
N GLU A 306 4.54 -9.76 -6.23
CA GLU A 306 3.10 -10.00 -6.25
C GLU A 306 2.37 -8.74 -6.73
N TYR A 307 1.35 -8.88 -7.57
CA TYR A 307 0.51 -7.78 -8.02
C TYR A 307 -0.98 -8.10 -7.99
N ASN A 308 -1.80 -7.04 -8.00
CA ASN A 308 -3.24 -7.11 -8.16
C ASN A 308 -3.77 -5.86 -8.88
N THR A 309 -4.98 -5.90 -9.41
CA THR A 309 -5.64 -4.76 -10.07
C THR A 309 -6.77 -4.24 -9.19
N VAL A 310 -6.73 -2.95 -8.88
CA VAL A 310 -7.71 -2.27 -8.03
C VAL A 310 -8.52 -1.28 -8.88
N ALA A 311 -9.80 -1.55 -9.08
CA ALA A 311 -10.70 -0.63 -9.77
C ALA A 311 -10.93 0.65 -8.95
N VAL A 312 -10.92 1.81 -9.61
CA VAL A 312 -11.27 3.10 -9.00
C VAL A 312 -12.74 3.39 -9.29
N ILE A 313 -13.55 3.47 -8.24
CA ILE A 313 -15.01 3.54 -8.33
C ILE A 313 -15.48 4.95 -7.97
N ARG A 314 -16.26 5.55 -8.87
CA ARG A 314 -16.91 6.86 -8.70
C ARG A 314 -18.40 6.66 -8.93
N THR A 315 -19.21 6.98 -7.93
CA THR A 315 -20.69 6.90 -8.01
C THR A 315 -21.31 8.01 -8.86
N TRP A 316 -20.55 9.08 -9.09
CA TRP A 316 -20.98 10.31 -9.77
C TRP A 316 -20.53 10.43 -11.23
N LEU A 317 -19.55 9.64 -11.68
CA LEU A 317 -18.96 9.79 -13.03
C LEU A 317 -19.60 8.81 -14.02
N HIS A 318 -20.49 9.34 -14.87
CA HIS A 318 -21.22 8.56 -15.88
C HIS A 318 -20.56 8.71 -17.25
N ARG A 319 -19.76 7.70 -17.66
CA ARG A 319 -18.93 7.73 -18.89
C ARG A 319 -19.79 7.94 -20.13
N GLU A 320 -20.96 7.32 -20.15
CA GLU A 320 -21.94 7.34 -21.24
C GLU A 320 -22.37 8.76 -21.61
N TYR A 321 -22.29 9.73 -20.69
CA TYR A 321 -22.55 11.14 -20.99
C TYR A 321 -21.61 11.66 -22.08
N PHE A 322 -20.30 11.34 -21.99
CA PHE A 322 -19.31 11.78 -22.97
C PHE A 322 -19.44 11.05 -24.32
N GLU A 323 -20.05 9.86 -24.33
CA GLU A 323 -20.38 9.10 -25.54
C GLU A 323 -21.66 9.62 -26.23
N SER A 324 -22.47 10.39 -25.49
CA SER A 324 -23.71 10.98 -25.98
C SER A 324 -23.50 12.03 -27.07
N ARG A 325 -24.42 12.04 -28.05
CA ARG A 325 -24.50 13.06 -29.12
C ARG A 325 -25.65 14.05 -28.91
N TYR A 326 -26.32 13.97 -27.76
CA TYR A 326 -27.53 14.73 -27.41
C TYR A 326 -27.25 15.94 -26.50
N TRP A 327 -25.99 16.37 -26.38
CA TRP A 327 -25.59 17.63 -25.74
C TRP A 327 -24.52 18.36 -26.57
N LYS A 328 -24.42 19.68 -26.36
CA LYS A 328 -23.37 20.57 -26.88
C LYS A 328 -22.96 21.57 -25.79
N LEU A 329 -21.76 22.16 -25.89
CA LEU A 329 -21.36 23.31 -25.09
C LEU A 329 -21.43 24.61 -25.91
N PRO A 330 -21.65 25.78 -25.29
CA PRO A 330 -21.76 27.05 -26.01
C PRO A 330 -20.48 27.47 -26.76
N ASP A 331 -19.32 27.26 -26.17
CA ASP A 331 -18.08 27.99 -26.52
C ASP A 331 -17.05 27.15 -27.32
N ASN A 332 -17.48 26.29 -28.25
CA ASN A 332 -16.61 25.35 -28.98
C ASN A 332 -15.69 24.50 -28.05
N LEU A 333 -16.07 24.35 -26.78
CA LEU A 333 -15.20 23.82 -25.74
C LEU A 333 -15.01 22.31 -25.92
N VAL A 334 -13.78 21.90 -26.24
CA VAL A 334 -13.43 20.48 -26.44
C VAL A 334 -13.21 19.82 -25.08
N VAL A 335 -14.07 18.86 -24.74
CA VAL A 335 -13.89 17.99 -23.56
C VAL A 335 -12.84 16.93 -23.87
N SER A 336 -12.99 16.27 -25.02
CA SER A 336 -11.96 15.44 -25.66
C SER A 336 -12.05 15.57 -27.18
N ASP A 337 -10.92 15.62 -27.87
CA ASP A 337 -10.85 15.59 -29.34
C ASP A 337 -11.06 14.19 -29.93
N GLY A 338 -10.96 13.14 -29.11
CA GLY A 338 -11.04 11.74 -29.50
C GLY A 338 -9.83 11.24 -30.30
N LEU A 339 -8.72 11.99 -30.29
CA LEU A 339 -7.47 11.60 -30.94
C LEU A 339 -6.57 10.80 -29.98
N ILE A 340 -5.39 10.39 -30.46
CA ILE A 340 -4.35 9.75 -29.66
C ILE A 340 -3.01 10.40 -30.03
N PRO A 341 -2.32 11.08 -29.10
CA PRO A 341 -2.75 11.37 -27.73
C PRO A 341 -3.97 12.30 -27.70
N CYS A 342 -4.92 11.99 -26.82
CA CYS A 342 -6.17 12.69 -26.59
C CYS A 342 -5.95 14.05 -25.91
N ARG A 343 -6.66 15.09 -26.36
CA ARG A 343 -6.57 16.46 -25.81
C ARG A 343 -7.95 17.04 -25.53
N GLY A 344 -8.04 17.89 -24.51
CA GLY A 344 -9.27 18.61 -24.15
C GLY A 344 -9.30 18.97 -22.66
N LYS A 345 -10.49 19.29 -22.15
CA LYS A 345 -10.71 19.54 -20.70
C LYS A 345 -10.68 18.27 -19.85
N ILE A 346 -11.13 17.14 -20.39
CA ILE A 346 -11.05 15.82 -19.76
C ILE A 346 -10.57 14.84 -20.85
N PRO A 347 -9.27 14.82 -21.17
CA PRO A 347 -8.77 13.90 -22.19
C PRO A 347 -8.83 12.45 -21.71
N VAL A 348 -8.48 12.22 -20.44
CA VAL A 348 -8.32 10.89 -19.83
C VAL A 348 -8.72 10.90 -18.35
N TYR A 349 -8.96 9.72 -17.78
CA TYR A 349 -9.15 9.54 -16.33
C TYR A 349 -8.64 8.17 -15.84
N ILE A 350 -8.23 8.09 -14.57
CA ILE A 350 -7.81 6.82 -13.93
C ILE A 350 -9.03 5.92 -13.73
N SER A 351 -8.98 4.70 -14.26
CA SER A 351 -10.05 3.69 -14.10
C SER A 351 -9.65 2.53 -13.18
N SER A 352 -8.37 2.22 -13.06
CA SER A 352 -7.83 1.24 -12.11
C SER A 352 -6.37 1.54 -11.76
N MET A 353 -5.87 0.94 -10.69
CA MET A 353 -4.48 0.94 -10.27
C MET A 353 -3.94 -0.49 -10.38
N ILE A 354 -2.72 -0.66 -10.88
CA ILE A 354 -1.98 -1.91 -10.78
C ILE A 354 -1.03 -1.75 -9.58
N VAL A 355 -1.27 -2.54 -8.54
CA VAL A 355 -0.58 -2.42 -7.25
C VAL A 355 0.26 -3.65 -6.98
N ALA A 356 1.37 -3.50 -6.25
CA ALA A 356 2.32 -4.58 -5.99
C ALA A 356 2.88 -4.60 -4.57
N ARG A 357 3.28 -5.79 -4.12
CA ARG A 357 3.95 -6.09 -2.85
C ARG A 357 4.99 -7.20 -3.04
N ASN A 358 5.73 -7.53 -1.98
CA ASN A 358 6.71 -8.64 -1.97
C ASN A 358 7.72 -8.59 -3.13
N ILE A 359 8.22 -7.40 -3.44
CA ILE A 359 9.12 -7.16 -4.57
C ILE A 359 10.55 -7.58 -4.20
N THR A 360 11.18 -8.39 -5.04
CA THR A 360 12.55 -8.91 -4.88
C THR A 360 13.35 -8.83 -6.18
N VAL A 361 14.66 -8.60 -6.10
CA VAL A 361 15.58 -8.58 -7.26
C VAL A 361 16.78 -9.48 -6.98
N THR A 362 17.03 -10.44 -7.85
CA THR A 362 18.20 -11.34 -7.78
C THR A 362 19.29 -10.85 -8.75
N ARG A 363 20.54 -10.80 -8.29
CA ARG A 363 21.66 -10.07 -8.91
C ARG A 363 23.04 -10.72 -8.65
N LYS A 364 24.06 -10.47 -9.46
CA LYS A 364 25.35 -11.18 -9.36
C LYS A 364 26.25 -10.69 -8.23
N ALA A 365 26.65 -11.62 -7.35
CA ALA A 365 27.43 -11.34 -6.15
C ALA A 365 28.77 -10.60 -6.41
N THR A 366 29.41 -10.86 -7.55
CA THR A 366 30.74 -10.34 -7.89
C THR A 366 30.81 -8.83 -8.16
N VAL A 367 29.70 -8.17 -8.48
CA VAL A 367 29.69 -6.71 -8.74
C VAL A 367 29.33 -5.89 -7.48
N HIS A 368 28.58 -6.48 -6.55
CA HIS A 368 28.07 -5.74 -5.38
C HIS A 368 29.10 -5.52 -4.27
N ALA A 369 30.25 -6.21 -4.31
CA ALA A 369 31.38 -5.95 -3.41
C ALA A 369 31.93 -4.51 -3.52
N SER A 370 31.51 -3.71 -4.51
CA SER A 370 31.94 -2.31 -4.72
C SER A 370 30.81 -1.27 -4.62
N SER A 371 29.57 -1.65 -4.30
CA SER A 371 28.42 -0.72 -4.29
C SER A 371 27.66 -0.75 -2.95
N VAL A 372 27.91 0.27 -2.12
CA VAL A 372 27.24 0.46 -0.82
C VAL A 372 25.83 1.08 -0.95
N ALA A 373 25.47 1.61 -2.13
CA ALA A 373 24.16 2.22 -2.36
C ALA A 373 23.07 1.15 -2.63
N PRO A 374 21.87 1.28 -2.04
CA PRO A 374 20.75 0.37 -2.31
C PRO A 374 20.28 0.49 -3.77
N LEU A 375 19.72 -0.59 -4.31
CA LEU A 375 19.07 -0.56 -5.62
C LEU A 375 17.78 0.29 -5.55
N ILE A 376 17.67 1.29 -6.41
CA ILE A 376 16.50 2.20 -6.46
C ILE A 376 15.79 2.00 -7.80
N LEU A 377 14.65 1.30 -7.83
CA LEU A 377 13.86 1.05 -9.04
C LEU A 377 13.05 2.29 -9.47
N PRO A 378 13.34 2.93 -10.63
CA PRO A 378 12.59 4.10 -11.11
C PRO A 378 11.07 3.96 -11.22
N ILE A 379 10.53 2.74 -11.40
CA ILE A 379 9.08 2.48 -11.37
C ILE A 379 8.49 2.60 -9.95
N LEU A 380 9.30 2.40 -8.91
CA LEU A 380 8.94 2.48 -7.49
C LEU A 380 9.40 3.78 -6.81
N SER A 381 10.16 4.65 -7.48
CA SER A 381 10.89 5.74 -6.82
C SER A 381 10.72 7.12 -7.47
N THR A 382 10.52 8.13 -6.63
CA THR A 382 10.75 9.55 -6.93
C THR A 382 12.20 9.93 -6.61
N VAL A 383 13.17 9.60 -7.49
CA VAL A 383 14.55 10.08 -7.29
C VAL A 383 14.63 11.59 -7.54
N SER A 384 14.57 12.37 -6.47
CA SER A 384 15.12 13.72 -6.44
C SER A 384 16.59 13.66 -6.03
N VAL A 385 17.47 14.04 -6.94
CA VAL A 385 18.87 14.34 -6.61
C VAL A 385 18.87 15.57 -5.69
N ASN A 386 19.35 15.39 -4.46
CA ASN A 386 19.54 16.39 -3.40
C ASN A 386 18.27 17.04 -2.82
N THR A 387 18.11 16.85 -1.51
CA THR A 387 17.42 17.71 -0.52
C THR A 387 16.54 18.86 -1.04
N ILE A 388 15.24 18.60 -1.15
CA ILE A 388 14.21 19.61 -0.86
C ILE A 388 13.22 18.93 0.12
N ALA A 389 13.00 19.54 1.27
CA ALA A 389 12.08 19.02 2.29
C ALA A 389 10.63 19.07 1.77
N PRO A 390 9.72 18.20 2.26
CA PRO A 390 8.29 18.40 2.04
C PRO A 390 7.90 19.76 2.62
N VAL A 391 7.33 20.64 1.77
CA VAL A 391 6.77 21.91 2.23
C VAL A 391 5.46 21.59 2.95
N SER A 392 5.55 21.38 4.27
CA SER A 392 4.39 21.45 5.14
C SER A 392 3.76 22.83 5.01
N ALA A 393 2.56 22.91 4.42
CA ALA A 393 1.74 24.11 4.43
C ALA A 393 1.14 24.34 5.83
N HIS A 394 2.01 24.53 6.83
CA HIS A 394 1.61 25.04 8.14
C HIS A 394 1.38 26.54 8.04
N VAL A 395 0.11 26.92 7.84
CA VAL A 395 -0.33 28.29 8.12
C VAL A 395 -0.31 28.47 9.64
N ASN A 396 0.79 28.99 10.16
CA ASN A 396 0.86 29.42 11.55
C ASN A 396 -0.16 30.56 11.77
N THR A 397 -1.23 30.28 12.52
CA THR A 397 -2.17 31.29 12.99
C THR A 397 -1.56 32.09 14.14
N GLY A 398 -0.52 32.85 13.83
CA GLY A 398 0.06 33.87 14.69
C GLY A 398 -0.77 35.15 14.66
N THR A 399 -1.29 35.52 15.82
CA THR A 399 -2.00 36.77 16.16
C THR A 399 -1.79 37.98 15.24
N GLN A 400 -2.92 38.53 14.75
CA GLN A 400 -3.22 39.96 14.58
C GLN A 400 -2.00 40.91 14.55
N ASN A 401 -1.59 41.34 13.35
CA ASN A 401 -1.25 42.75 13.13
C ASN A 401 -1.32 43.14 11.66
N SER A 402 -1.90 44.32 11.42
CA SER A 402 -2.09 44.98 10.13
C SER A 402 -0.81 45.03 9.27
N MET A 403 -0.90 44.66 7.98
CA MET A 403 -0.40 45.52 6.88
C MET A 403 -0.93 45.07 5.50
N MET A 404 -0.95 46.02 4.55
CA MET A 404 -1.62 45.92 3.26
C MET A 404 -0.99 44.89 2.30
N PHE A 405 -1.83 44.20 1.53
CA PHE A 405 -1.40 43.55 0.28
C PHE A 405 -0.91 44.61 -0.72
N LYS A 406 0.35 44.50 -1.14
CA LYS A 406 0.82 45.10 -2.41
C LYS A 406 0.97 44.01 -3.45
N LEU A 407 0.12 44.06 -4.47
CA LEU A 407 0.33 43.32 -5.71
C LEU A 407 1.59 43.88 -6.41
N GLN A 408 2.56 43.03 -6.74
CA GLN A 408 3.63 43.38 -7.68
C GLN A 408 3.76 42.30 -8.76
N GLN A 409 2.85 42.34 -9.73
CA GLN A 409 3.20 41.93 -11.08
C GLN A 409 4.30 42.86 -11.60
N THR A 410 5.42 42.30 -12.06
CA THR A 410 6.44 43.05 -12.80
C THR A 410 6.35 42.71 -14.29
N ALA A 411 5.33 43.26 -14.95
CA ALA A 411 5.38 43.46 -16.39
C ALA A 411 6.07 44.80 -16.65
N THR A 412 7.26 44.78 -17.28
CA THR A 412 8.00 46.00 -17.58
C THR A 412 7.48 46.62 -18.88
N LEU A 413 6.87 47.80 -18.82
CA LEU A 413 6.90 48.76 -19.94
C LEU A 413 6.66 50.20 -19.44
N LYS A 414 7.31 51.13 -20.14
CA LYS A 414 7.56 52.53 -19.79
C LYS A 414 6.32 53.35 -19.37
N GLY A 415 6.49 54.14 -18.31
CA GLY A 415 6.25 55.58 -18.40
C GLY A 415 5.08 56.17 -17.61
N GLN A 416 5.44 56.99 -16.62
CA GLN A 416 4.65 58.03 -15.95
C GLN A 416 3.54 57.61 -14.97
N THR A 417 3.67 58.16 -13.77
CA THR A 417 2.74 58.04 -12.65
C THR A 417 1.96 59.33 -12.49
N ILE A 418 0.64 59.25 -12.31
CA ILE A 418 -0.13 60.29 -11.64
C ILE A 418 -1.21 59.64 -10.79
N SER A 419 -1.21 59.95 -9.49
CA SER A 419 -2.30 59.61 -8.56
C SER A 419 -2.97 60.90 -8.11
N PRO A 420 -4.30 60.91 -7.92
CA PRO A 420 -4.78 61.41 -6.64
C PRO A 420 -6.00 60.66 -6.04
N THR A 421 -5.90 60.47 -4.73
CA THR A 421 -6.93 60.77 -3.71
C THR A 421 -8.38 60.26 -3.91
N LEU A 422 -8.79 59.31 -3.05
CA LEU A 422 -10.19 58.95 -2.82
C LEU A 422 -10.86 59.90 -1.82
N SER A 423 -12.08 60.31 -2.13
CA SER A 423 -12.96 61.12 -1.27
C SER A 423 -14.39 60.55 -1.30
N GLY A 424 -15.02 60.38 -0.13
CA GLY A 424 -16.47 60.50 0.07
C GLY A 424 -17.45 59.40 -0.43
N THR A 425 -18.04 58.68 0.54
CA THR A 425 -19.49 58.37 0.69
C THR A 425 -20.32 57.61 -0.37
N ARG A 426 -20.94 56.50 0.06
CA ARG A 426 -22.30 56.03 -0.34
C ARG A 426 -22.82 55.02 0.72
N ALA A 427 -23.77 55.35 1.61
CA ALA A 427 -25.25 55.43 1.46
C ALA A 427 -25.97 54.05 1.41
N MET A 428 -26.94 53.86 2.33
CA MET A 428 -27.75 52.63 2.51
C MET A 428 -28.97 52.58 1.56
N ALA A 429 -29.53 51.38 1.36
CA ALA A 429 -30.91 51.14 0.95
C ALA A 429 -31.42 49.79 1.51
N GLU A 430 -32.71 49.72 1.85
CA GLU A 430 -33.38 48.59 2.53
C GLU A 430 -33.88 47.49 1.57
N PRO A 431 -34.31 46.33 2.11
CA PRO A 431 -35.46 45.60 1.58
C PRO A 431 -36.52 45.25 2.65
N ALA A 432 -37.79 45.25 2.24
CA ALA A 432 -38.96 44.86 3.05
C ALA A 432 -40.15 44.49 2.13
N PRO A 433 -41.22 43.80 2.61
CA PRO A 433 -41.25 42.69 3.56
C PRO A 433 -42.26 41.56 3.16
N ALA A 434 -42.58 40.68 4.13
CA ALA A 434 -43.71 39.70 4.22
C ALA A 434 -43.36 38.21 3.92
N MET A 435 -43.93 37.21 4.59
CA MET A 435 -45.05 37.21 5.55
C MET A 435 -44.94 36.07 6.59
N VAL A 436 -45.26 36.33 7.86
CA VAL A 436 -45.26 35.33 8.96
C VAL A 436 -46.69 34.89 9.31
N LYS A 437 -46.91 33.59 9.56
CA LYS A 437 -48.08 33.09 10.29
C LYS A 437 -47.64 32.38 11.59
N ARG A 438 -48.28 32.77 12.70
CA ARG A 438 -48.09 32.23 14.07
C ARG A 438 -48.86 30.93 14.27
N PHE A 439 -48.41 30.09 15.21
CA PHE A 439 -49.28 29.45 16.21
C PHE A 439 -48.56 29.30 17.57
N LYS A 440 -49.32 29.07 18.65
CA LYS A 440 -48.93 29.22 20.07
C LYS A 440 -48.47 27.90 20.73
N PRO A 441 -47.74 27.96 21.87
CA PRO A 441 -47.51 26.83 22.78
C PRO A 441 -48.55 26.75 23.91
N GLU A 442 -48.84 25.54 24.41
CA GLU A 442 -49.05 25.17 25.84
C GLU A 442 -49.63 23.73 25.99
N ALA A 443 -49.00 22.87 26.83
CA ALA A 443 -49.64 21.97 27.82
C ALA A 443 -48.65 20.94 28.43
N THR A 444 -48.68 20.79 29.75
CA THR A 444 -48.07 19.70 30.58
C THR A 444 -49.19 18.95 31.31
N VAL A 445 -49.05 17.79 31.99
CA VAL A 445 -47.97 17.01 32.66
C VAL A 445 -48.24 15.51 32.31
N ASP A 446 -47.32 14.52 32.37
CA ASP A 446 -46.94 13.72 33.56
C ASP A 446 -46.14 12.46 33.13
N PRO A 447 -45.08 12.07 33.84
CA PRO A 447 -44.94 10.66 34.20
C PRO A 447 -44.47 10.43 35.64
N SER A 448 -45.37 9.96 36.50
CA SER A 448 -45.10 9.62 37.90
C SER A 448 -45.27 8.12 38.19
N ALA A 449 -44.14 7.39 38.17
CA ALA A 449 -44.01 6.05 38.77
C ALA A 449 -42.55 5.69 39.11
N PHE A 450 -42.07 6.23 40.23
CA PHE A 450 -40.92 5.75 41.02
C PHE A 450 -41.14 4.27 41.46
N ASP A 451 -40.17 3.44 41.87
CA ASP A 451 -38.71 3.56 42.07
C ASP A 451 -38.07 2.14 42.07
N LYS A 452 -36.73 2.05 41.93
CA LYS A 452 -35.83 1.37 42.89
C LYS A 452 -34.34 1.45 42.45
N GLN A 453 -33.70 2.51 42.94
CA GLN A 453 -32.25 2.71 43.15
C GLN A 453 -31.49 1.55 43.86
N PRO A 454 -30.15 1.65 44.09
CA PRO A 454 -29.07 2.17 43.23
C PRO A 454 -27.78 1.30 43.29
N PHE A 455 -26.78 1.59 42.44
CA PHE A 455 -25.37 1.50 42.88
C PHE A 455 -24.53 2.59 42.23
N ALA A 456 -23.70 3.27 43.03
CA ALA A 456 -22.84 4.35 42.59
C ALA A 456 -21.37 3.95 42.68
N ALA A 457 -20.59 4.24 41.63
CA ALA A 457 -19.13 4.25 41.68
C ALA A 457 -18.64 5.56 41.07
N LYS A 458 -18.02 6.40 41.91
CA LYS A 458 -17.46 7.70 41.50
C LYS A 458 -16.12 7.48 40.80
N LEU A 459 -15.99 7.95 39.56
CA LEU A 459 -14.69 8.14 38.91
C LEU A 459 -14.16 9.53 39.25
N ASN A 460 -13.24 9.61 40.21
CA ASN A 460 -12.55 10.85 40.56
C ASN A 460 -11.51 11.21 39.49
N TYR A 461 -11.78 12.27 38.73
CA TYR A 461 -10.74 13.03 38.03
C TYR A 461 -10.04 13.97 39.00
N ALA A 462 -8.79 13.69 39.40
CA ALA A 462 -7.76 14.69 39.72
C ALA A 462 -6.41 14.06 40.10
N SER A 463 -5.35 14.84 39.87
CA SER A 463 -4.01 14.72 40.47
C SER A 463 -3.18 13.45 40.20
N LEU A 464 -2.53 13.43 39.02
CA LEU A 464 -1.08 13.22 39.00
C LEU A 464 -0.44 14.47 38.36
N LYS A 465 0.41 15.13 39.14
CA LYS A 465 1.23 16.25 38.65
C LYS A 465 2.34 15.67 37.77
N TYR A 466 2.60 16.31 36.64
CA TYR A 466 3.83 16.07 35.88
C TYR A 466 4.99 16.64 36.69
N ASP A 467 5.80 15.79 37.32
CA ASP A 467 7.07 16.21 37.89
C ASP A 467 8.08 16.30 36.75
N SER A 468 8.48 17.52 36.42
CA SER A 468 9.43 17.83 35.37
C SER A 468 10.87 17.58 35.82
N THR A 469 11.23 16.31 35.99
CA THR A 469 12.61 15.87 36.24
C THR A 469 13.00 14.69 35.34
N VAL A 470 12.82 14.86 34.02
CA VAL A 470 13.50 14.02 33.04
C VAL A 470 14.99 14.35 33.10
N ILE A 471 15.77 13.48 33.77
CA ILE A 471 17.20 13.40 33.54
C ILE A 471 17.37 12.99 32.08
N ALA A 472 17.95 13.87 31.27
CA ALA A 472 18.22 13.58 29.87
C ALA A 472 19.17 12.37 29.78
N THR A 473 18.67 11.24 29.31
CA THR A 473 19.52 10.17 28.81
C THR A 473 20.29 10.71 27.59
N PRO A 474 21.61 10.53 27.53
CA PRO A 474 22.40 11.08 26.44
C PRO A 474 21.97 10.48 25.11
N ILE A 475 22.00 11.31 24.08
CA ILE A 475 21.86 10.91 22.68
C ILE A 475 22.90 9.81 22.42
N LEU A 476 22.46 8.70 21.81
CA LEU A 476 23.36 7.64 21.36
C LEU A 476 24.18 8.19 20.18
N ASP A 477 25.35 8.73 20.49
CA ASP A 477 26.34 9.13 19.49
C ASP A 477 26.77 7.89 18.69
N ILE A 478 26.26 7.79 17.47
CA ILE A 478 26.78 6.88 16.45
C ILE A 478 28.12 7.48 16.00
N PRO A 479 29.27 6.84 16.26
CA PRO A 479 30.56 7.42 15.91
C PRO A 479 30.70 7.53 14.38
N PRO A 480 31.26 8.64 13.86
CA PRO A 480 31.50 8.79 12.43
C PRO A 480 32.51 7.75 11.95
N ASN A 481 32.11 7.03 10.90
CA ASN A 481 32.80 5.83 10.41
C ASN A 481 34.22 6.17 9.90
N THR A 482 35.22 5.92 10.74
CA THR A 482 36.65 6.22 10.49
C THR A 482 37.55 5.04 10.83
N SER A 483 37.22 3.86 10.29
CA SER A 483 38.18 2.76 10.19
C SER A 483 37.94 1.95 8.92
N SER A 484 38.96 1.89 8.06
CA SER A 484 38.95 1.09 6.82
C SER A 484 39.27 -0.38 7.08
N ALA A 485 38.65 -0.97 8.11
CA ALA A 485 38.74 -2.40 8.40
C ALA A 485 37.68 -3.15 7.58
N GLN A 486 38.10 -4.14 6.80
CA GLN A 486 37.19 -5.09 6.16
C GLN A 486 36.33 -5.76 7.26
N PRO A 487 35.00 -5.92 7.07
CA PRO A 487 34.18 -6.63 8.04
C PRO A 487 34.64 -8.09 8.13
N SER A 488 34.88 -8.55 9.35
CA SER A 488 35.25 -9.94 9.64
C SER A 488 34.22 -10.91 9.05
N THR A 489 34.66 -11.95 8.36
CA THR A 489 33.79 -12.99 7.75
C THR A 489 33.07 -13.87 8.78
N SER A 490 33.34 -13.66 10.07
CA SER A 490 32.67 -14.30 11.20
C SER A 490 32.57 -13.30 12.36
N ILE A 491 31.42 -13.30 13.05
CA ILE A 491 31.19 -12.53 14.28
C ILE A 491 31.07 -13.54 15.44
N ASP A 492 32.01 -13.49 16.39
CA ASP A 492 31.92 -14.26 17.63
C ASP A 492 30.94 -13.57 18.60
N LEU A 493 29.83 -14.23 18.89
CA LEU A 493 28.79 -13.67 19.77
C LEU A 493 29.09 -13.85 21.25
N CYS A 494 30.00 -14.74 21.63
CA CYS A 494 30.52 -14.84 22.99
C CYS A 494 31.43 -13.63 23.30
N GLN A 495 32.28 -13.25 22.34
CA GLN A 495 33.05 -12.00 22.42
C GLN A 495 32.11 -10.78 22.38
N LEU A 496 31.13 -10.75 21.47
CA LEU A 496 30.19 -9.64 21.34
C LEU A 496 29.33 -9.45 22.61
N ALA A 497 29.01 -10.52 23.34
CA ALA A 497 28.29 -10.45 24.62
C ALA A 497 29.00 -9.64 25.71
N GLY A 498 30.30 -9.41 25.58
CA GLY A 498 31.09 -8.53 26.43
C GLY A 498 31.36 -7.12 25.90
N ASP A 499 30.82 -6.76 24.73
CA ASP A 499 30.94 -5.41 24.18
C ASP A 499 30.20 -4.39 25.08
N PRO A 500 30.73 -3.17 25.31
CA PRO A 500 30.07 -2.15 26.13
C PRO A 500 28.68 -1.70 25.63
N GLN A 501 28.34 -1.94 24.36
CA GLN A 501 27.01 -1.69 23.78
C GLN A 501 26.05 -2.89 23.95
N SER A 502 26.57 -4.07 24.33
CA SER A 502 25.75 -5.22 24.70
C SER A 502 25.18 -5.05 26.10
N ARG A 503 23.95 -5.51 26.33
CA ARG A 503 23.30 -5.45 27.64
C ARG A 503 22.62 -6.77 28.00
N TRP A 504 22.74 -7.15 29.27
CA TRP A 504 22.10 -8.33 29.84
C TRP A 504 21.07 -7.94 30.89
N ALA A 505 19.91 -8.57 30.85
CA ALA A 505 18.91 -8.46 31.91
C ALA A 505 18.22 -9.80 32.15
N SER A 506 17.57 -9.92 33.30
CA SER A 506 16.76 -11.06 33.68
C SER A 506 15.44 -10.62 34.29
N GLY A 507 14.52 -11.58 34.46
CA GLY A 507 13.24 -11.35 35.11
C GLY A 507 12.49 -12.65 35.32
N ARG A 508 11.23 -12.56 35.73
CA ARG A 508 10.27 -13.66 35.74
C ARG A 508 9.27 -13.44 34.61
N LEU A 509 9.04 -14.46 33.78
CA LEU A 509 8.07 -14.41 32.71
C LEU A 509 6.65 -14.31 33.26
N VAL A 510 5.81 -13.52 32.59
CA VAL A 510 4.35 -13.48 32.79
C VAL A 510 3.65 -14.17 31.61
N ASP A 511 4.21 -13.99 30.42
CA ASP A 511 3.87 -14.68 29.18
C ASP A 511 5.15 -14.86 28.34
N ALA A 512 5.02 -15.26 27.06
CA ALA A 512 6.16 -15.49 26.18
C ALA A 512 7.05 -14.25 25.91
N HIS A 513 6.57 -13.05 26.20
CA HIS A 513 7.24 -11.78 25.87
C HIS A 513 7.49 -10.90 27.11
N ASN A 514 6.48 -10.76 27.98
CA ASN A 514 6.47 -9.84 29.11
C ASN A 514 7.12 -10.42 30.37
N THR A 515 7.83 -9.56 31.12
CA THR A 515 8.55 -9.93 32.34
C THR A 515 8.26 -9.00 33.52
N THR A 516 8.21 -9.58 34.72
CA THR A 516 8.16 -8.90 36.01
C THR A 516 9.46 -9.14 36.79
N ASP A 517 9.66 -8.42 37.90
CA ASP A 517 10.84 -8.57 38.76
C ASP A 517 12.16 -8.50 37.96
N ASN A 518 12.26 -7.45 37.13
CA ASN A 518 13.37 -7.28 36.18
C ASN A 518 14.66 -6.82 36.87
N ALA A 519 15.81 -7.33 36.44
CA ALA A 519 17.12 -6.91 36.91
C ALA A 519 18.11 -6.76 35.74
N ASN A 520 18.85 -5.65 35.71
CA ASN A 520 20.02 -5.52 34.84
C ASN A 520 21.19 -6.33 35.41
N LEU A 521 21.90 -7.04 34.55
CA LEU A 521 23.00 -7.94 34.92
C LEU A 521 24.33 -7.44 34.34
N PRO A 522 25.43 -7.51 35.11
CA PRO A 522 26.75 -7.23 34.57
C PRO A 522 27.21 -8.38 33.66
N TRP A 523 27.97 -8.04 32.62
CA TRP A 523 28.80 -9.01 31.91
C TRP A 523 29.85 -9.61 32.87
N MET A 524 30.20 -10.89 32.67
CA MET A 524 31.03 -11.67 33.59
C MET A 524 30.45 -11.77 35.01
N GLY A 525 29.11 -11.87 35.11
CA GLY A 525 28.40 -11.96 36.38
C GLY A 525 28.86 -13.12 37.27
N ASN A 526 28.67 -12.96 38.59
CA ASN A 526 28.97 -14.00 39.57
C ASN A 526 28.05 -15.21 39.34
N ALA A 527 28.61 -16.42 39.24
CA ALA A 527 27.87 -17.65 38.98
C ALA A 527 26.94 -18.09 40.14
N GLY A 528 26.92 -17.35 41.25
CA GLY A 528 25.97 -17.48 42.36
C GLY A 528 25.00 -16.30 42.52
N ASP A 529 24.89 -15.38 41.54
CA ASP A 529 23.90 -14.30 41.59
C ASP A 529 22.49 -14.86 41.36
N SER A 530 21.62 -14.77 42.38
CA SER A 530 20.25 -15.27 42.34
C SER A 530 19.34 -14.52 41.35
N ARG A 531 19.79 -13.35 40.86
CA ARG A 531 19.12 -12.64 39.77
C ARG A 531 19.38 -13.32 38.42
N GLY A 532 20.24 -14.33 38.33
CA GLY A 532 20.75 -14.87 37.07
C GLY A 532 22.07 -14.19 36.66
N PHE A 533 22.77 -14.75 35.68
CA PHE A 533 24.07 -14.25 35.24
C PHE A 533 24.40 -14.64 33.79
N ALA A 534 25.24 -13.84 33.14
CA ALA A 534 25.87 -14.17 31.85
C ALA A 534 27.38 -13.93 31.92
N ARG A 535 28.17 -14.86 31.35
CA ARG A 535 29.63 -14.87 31.42
C ARG A 535 30.25 -15.75 30.33
N SER A 536 31.43 -15.37 29.83
CA SER A 536 32.28 -16.25 29.04
C SER A 536 33.14 -17.08 29.98
N ASP A 537 32.90 -18.39 30.06
CA ASP A 537 33.75 -19.33 30.82
C ASP A 537 34.64 -20.13 29.85
N LEU A 538 35.89 -20.41 30.26
CA LEU A 538 36.89 -21.10 29.43
C LEU A 538 37.08 -22.56 29.86
N ASN A 539 37.41 -23.44 28.91
CA ASN A 539 37.69 -24.87 29.12
C ASN A 539 36.58 -25.61 29.88
N VAL A 540 35.31 -25.27 29.59
CA VAL A 540 34.13 -25.78 30.29
C VAL A 540 33.79 -27.18 29.80
N ILE A 541 33.54 -28.11 30.73
CA ILE A 541 33.05 -29.44 30.37
C ILE A 541 31.52 -29.41 30.28
N MET A 542 31.00 -29.66 29.09
CA MET A 542 29.57 -29.68 28.79
C MET A 542 28.95 -31.07 29.03
N GLU A 543 27.63 -31.18 28.95
CA GLU A 543 26.89 -32.43 29.19
C GLU A 543 27.29 -33.59 28.27
N ASP A 544 27.83 -33.30 27.08
CA ASP A 544 28.40 -34.29 26.14
C ASP A 544 29.75 -34.88 26.61
N GLY A 545 30.23 -34.46 27.78
CA GLY A 545 31.50 -34.89 28.37
C GLY A 545 32.74 -34.25 27.76
N ARG A 546 32.60 -33.38 26.73
CA ARG A 546 33.72 -32.72 26.06
C ARG A 546 34.07 -31.41 26.76
N SER A 547 35.35 -31.04 26.72
CA SER A 547 35.82 -29.73 27.16
C SER A 547 35.80 -28.76 25.99
N TRP A 548 35.17 -27.61 26.18
CA TRP A 548 34.98 -26.57 25.17
C TRP A 548 35.83 -25.33 25.51
N PRO A 549 36.66 -24.82 24.59
CA PRO A 549 37.62 -23.75 24.90
C PRO A 549 37.00 -22.46 25.44
N SER A 550 35.82 -22.09 24.93
CA SER A 550 35.02 -20.95 25.41
C SER A 550 33.53 -21.27 25.25
N VAL A 551 32.71 -20.91 26.24
CA VAL A 551 31.25 -20.98 26.17
C VAL A 551 30.63 -19.72 26.78
N LEU A 552 29.56 -19.23 26.17
CA LEU A 552 28.69 -18.21 26.77
C LEU A 552 27.76 -18.92 27.75
N ARG A 553 28.16 -18.96 29.01
CA ARG A 553 27.36 -19.53 30.09
C ARG A 553 26.34 -18.52 30.59
N THR A 554 25.12 -18.99 30.74
CA THR A 554 23.98 -18.23 31.28
C THR A 554 23.34 -18.98 32.44
N HIS A 555 22.58 -18.27 33.25
CA HIS A 555 21.52 -18.84 34.07
C HIS A 555 20.35 -17.85 34.08
N PRO A 556 19.11 -18.30 33.84
CA PRO A 556 17.91 -17.50 34.07
C PRO A 556 17.85 -16.98 35.51
N LYS A 557 16.92 -16.06 35.80
CA LYS A 557 16.66 -15.68 37.21
C LYS A 557 16.30 -16.90 38.05
N TRP A 558 16.77 -16.99 39.30
CA TRP A 558 16.59 -18.17 40.17
C TRP A 558 15.18 -18.20 40.78
N VAL A 559 14.17 -18.26 39.90
CA VAL A 559 12.73 -18.34 40.18
C VAL A 559 12.08 -19.22 39.13
N ASP A 560 10.97 -19.86 39.45
CA ASP A 560 10.19 -20.62 38.46
C ASP A 560 9.73 -19.69 37.33
N GLN A 561 9.89 -20.12 36.08
CA GLN A 561 9.68 -19.29 34.88
C GLN A 561 10.61 -18.06 34.81
N GLY A 562 11.80 -18.15 35.39
CA GLY A 562 12.86 -17.16 35.20
C GLY A 562 13.31 -17.05 33.74
N THR A 563 13.79 -15.88 33.34
CA THR A 563 14.39 -15.65 32.01
C THR A 563 15.67 -14.84 32.13
N ILE A 564 16.58 -15.01 31.17
CA ILE A 564 17.72 -14.13 30.92
C ILE A 564 17.77 -13.78 29.44
N LYS A 565 18.00 -12.49 29.14
CA LYS A 565 18.00 -11.90 27.81
C LYS A 565 19.29 -11.08 27.63
N GLY A 566 20.05 -11.36 26.58
CA GLY A 566 21.25 -10.62 26.20
C GLY A 566 21.08 -9.99 24.83
N TRP A 567 20.87 -8.67 24.80
CA TRP A 567 20.85 -7.90 23.55
C TRP A 567 22.28 -7.54 23.19
N LEU A 568 22.77 -8.13 22.10
CA LEU A 568 24.15 -7.96 21.67
C LEU A 568 24.32 -6.66 20.88
N ALA A 569 25.50 -6.06 20.96
CA ALA A 569 25.85 -4.83 20.27
C ALA A 569 25.53 -4.92 18.77
N TRP A 570 24.98 -3.84 18.21
CA TRP A 570 24.56 -3.81 16.80
C TRP A 570 25.75 -4.05 15.87
N ARG A 571 25.59 -4.95 14.89
CA ARG A 571 26.63 -5.29 13.92
C ARG A 571 26.06 -5.48 12.51
N PRO A 572 26.79 -5.05 11.46
CA PRO A 572 26.42 -5.32 10.08
C PRO A 572 26.54 -6.82 9.79
N ILE A 573 25.51 -7.39 9.17
CA ILE A 573 25.45 -8.83 8.88
C ILE A 573 26.15 -9.15 7.54
N PRO A 574 27.09 -10.11 7.51
CA PRO A 574 27.69 -10.58 6.26
C PRO A 574 26.66 -11.15 5.27
N THR A 575 26.98 -11.13 3.97
CA THR A 575 26.18 -11.84 2.96
C THR A 575 26.32 -13.35 3.15
N GLY A 576 25.20 -14.09 3.05
CA GLY A 576 25.18 -15.54 3.30
C GLY A 576 25.41 -15.91 4.77
N ALA A 577 25.15 -14.98 5.69
CA ALA A 577 25.32 -15.20 7.12
C ALA A 577 24.32 -16.22 7.67
N HIS A 578 24.82 -17.19 8.42
CA HIS A 578 24.04 -18.03 9.31
C HIS A 578 24.41 -17.73 10.76
N PHE A 579 23.42 -17.69 11.66
CA PHE A 579 23.67 -17.87 13.08
C PHE A 579 23.85 -19.37 13.34
N GLN A 580 24.94 -19.74 14.00
CA GLN A 580 25.24 -21.11 14.37
C GLN A 580 25.66 -21.17 15.83
N ALA A 581 25.05 -22.07 16.61
CA ALA A 581 25.44 -22.36 17.98
C ALA A 581 25.13 -23.81 18.33
N GLN A 582 25.94 -24.41 19.20
CA GLN A 582 25.51 -25.58 19.96
C GLN A 582 24.96 -25.12 21.32
N VAL A 583 23.90 -25.77 21.79
CA VAL A 583 23.21 -25.41 23.04
C VAL A 583 23.02 -26.61 23.94
N GLY A 584 23.09 -26.37 25.25
CA GLY A 584 22.95 -27.41 26.27
C GLY A 584 23.41 -26.93 27.63
N PHE A 585 23.71 -27.88 28.50
CA PHE A 585 24.02 -27.62 29.90
C PHE A 585 25.47 -27.96 30.26
N LEU A 586 26.00 -27.30 31.28
CA LEU A 586 27.25 -27.72 31.91
C LEU A 586 27.12 -29.11 32.53
N ARG A 587 28.19 -29.91 32.47
CA ARG A 587 28.21 -31.27 33.02
C ARG A 587 27.81 -31.29 34.50
N GLY A 588 26.81 -32.09 34.82
CA GLY A 588 26.31 -32.27 36.20
C GLY A 588 25.09 -31.43 36.57
N ALA A 589 24.49 -30.70 35.63
CA ALA A 589 23.18 -30.05 35.77
C ALA A 589 22.03 -31.09 35.82
N LEU A 590 22.05 -32.00 36.80
CA LEU A 590 21.07 -33.09 36.94
C LEU A 590 19.72 -32.63 37.52
N GLY A 591 19.64 -31.40 38.02
CA GLY A 591 18.46 -30.81 38.66
C GLY A 591 17.55 -29.98 37.73
N THR A 592 17.92 -29.75 36.48
CA THR A 592 17.10 -29.00 35.51
C THR A 592 15.93 -29.83 35.00
N ASP A 593 14.75 -29.22 34.89
CA ASP A 593 13.60 -29.81 34.18
C ASP A 593 13.59 -29.45 32.67
N GLY A 594 14.46 -28.54 32.25
CA GLY A 594 14.73 -28.11 30.88
C GLY A 594 14.54 -26.62 30.65
N VAL A 595 15.27 -26.06 29.69
CA VAL A 595 15.21 -24.64 29.32
C VAL A 595 14.79 -24.45 27.86
N THR A 596 14.25 -23.28 27.53
CA THR A 596 14.03 -22.87 26.12
C THR A 596 15.07 -21.84 25.70
N PHE A 597 15.89 -22.20 24.72
CA PHE A 597 16.80 -21.30 24.02
C PHE A 597 16.03 -20.55 22.94
N TRP A 598 16.27 -19.24 22.85
CA TRP A 598 15.66 -18.35 21.87
C TRP A 598 16.71 -17.49 21.18
N VAL A 599 16.57 -17.34 19.87
CA VAL A 599 17.32 -16.36 19.07
C VAL A 599 16.32 -15.38 18.48
N TRP A 600 16.50 -14.10 18.79
CA TRP A 600 15.69 -13.00 18.28
C TRP A 600 16.57 -12.06 17.47
N VAL A 601 16.03 -11.52 16.38
CA VAL A 601 16.68 -10.46 15.60
C VAL A 601 15.95 -9.15 15.83
N HIS A 602 16.67 -8.15 16.33
CA HIS A 602 16.27 -6.76 16.44
C HIS A 602 16.86 -5.99 15.25
N TYR A 603 16.02 -5.30 14.49
CA TYR A 603 16.39 -4.60 13.26
C TYR A 603 15.65 -3.25 13.17
N LEU A 604 16.24 -2.28 12.48
CA LEU A 604 15.64 -0.96 12.31
C LEU A 604 14.87 -0.89 11.00
N ILE A 605 13.62 -0.41 11.04
CA ILE A 605 12.88 0.01 9.85
C ILE A 605 12.92 1.53 9.71
N GLY A 606 13.24 2.03 8.52
CA GLY A 606 13.26 3.45 8.22
C GLY A 606 11.87 3.96 7.78
N GLY A 607 11.42 5.07 8.35
CA GLY A 607 10.18 5.73 7.95
C GLY A 607 10.23 7.24 8.15
N PHE A 608 9.19 7.96 7.72
CA PHE A 608 9.10 9.43 7.77
C PHE A 608 9.24 10.05 9.18
N ALA A 609 9.12 9.25 10.25
CA ALA A 609 9.24 9.68 11.64
C ALA A 609 10.57 9.26 12.32
N GLY A 610 11.51 8.66 11.58
CA GLY A 610 12.78 8.13 12.10
C GLY A 610 12.86 6.60 12.05
N ASN A 611 13.94 6.05 12.58
CA ASN A 611 14.15 4.60 12.66
C ASN A 611 13.35 4.01 13.83
N VAL A 612 12.54 2.99 13.56
CA VAL A 612 11.82 2.24 14.60
C VAL A 612 12.47 0.86 14.76
N GLU A 613 12.80 0.48 15.99
CA GLU A 613 13.27 -0.87 16.31
C GLU A 613 12.10 -1.86 16.21
N GLN A 614 12.32 -2.96 15.48
CA GLN A 614 11.42 -4.09 15.32
C GLN A 614 12.16 -5.35 15.68
N TRP A 615 11.47 -6.34 16.23
CA TRP A 615 12.08 -7.61 16.63
C TRP A 615 11.23 -8.80 16.20
N LYS A 616 11.90 -9.89 15.80
CA LYS A 616 11.23 -11.16 15.48
C LYS A 616 12.01 -12.35 16.03
N PRO A 617 11.33 -13.42 16.50
CA PRO A 617 12.01 -14.66 16.83
C PRO A 617 12.46 -15.33 15.53
N VAL A 618 13.68 -15.86 15.50
CA VAL A 618 14.23 -16.61 14.36
C VAL A 618 14.59 -18.05 14.73
N ALA A 619 14.76 -18.35 16.02
CA ALA A 619 14.74 -19.72 16.53
C ALA A 619 14.13 -19.80 17.95
N GLN A 620 13.52 -20.95 18.23
CA GLN A 620 13.05 -21.38 19.53
C GLN A 620 13.39 -22.87 19.67
N HIS A 621 14.08 -23.27 20.74
CA HIS A 621 14.49 -24.66 20.95
C HIS A 621 14.44 -25.04 22.43
N PHE A 622 13.56 -25.98 22.79
CA PHE A 622 13.47 -26.52 24.16
C PHE A 622 14.43 -27.70 24.33
N LYS A 623 15.21 -27.70 25.42
CA LYS A 623 16.21 -28.73 25.70
C LYS A 623 16.24 -29.13 27.18
N LYS A 624 16.41 -30.44 27.43
CA LYS A 624 16.68 -31.03 28.75
C LYS A 624 18.14 -31.50 28.84
N TYR A 625 18.61 -31.79 30.05
CA TYR A 625 19.89 -32.47 30.27
C TYR A 625 19.83 -33.89 29.68
N THR A 626 20.44 -34.10 28.52
CA THR A 626 20.38 -35.33 27.71
C THR A 626 21.73 -35.97 27.48
N GLN A 627 22.81 -35.41 28.05
CA GLN A 627 24.20 -35.85 27.85
C GLN A 627 24.67 -35.68 26.38
N SER A 628 24.08 -34.72 25.68
CA SER A 628 24.36 -34.37 24.29
C SER A 628 24.08 -32.89 24.07
N LEU A 629 24.76 -32.24 23.13
CA LEU A 629 24.45 -30.87 22.71
C LEU A 629 23.53 -30.87 21.49
N ASP A 630 22.60 -29.93 21.43
CA ASP A 630 21.74 -29.72 20.26
C ASP A 630 22.33 -28.57 19.42
N THR A 631 22.03 -28.54 18.12
CA THR A 631 22.52 -27.47 17.22
C THR A 631 21.37 -26.56 16.81
N ILE A 632 21.57 -25.26 16.93
CA ILE A 632 20.71 -24.23 16.34
C ILE A 632 21.47 -23.61 15.17
N ASP A 633 20.88 -23.72 13.98
CA ASP A 633 21.37 -23.11 12.74
C ASP A 633 20.21 -22.30 12.13
N VAL A 634 20.46 -21.03 11.80
CA VAL A 634 19.45 -20.09 11.32
C VAL A 634 20.04 -19.24 10.19
N ASP A 635 19.40 -19.28 9.02
CA ASP A 635 19.70 -18.37 7.92
C ASP A 635 19.36 -16.92 8.30
N LEU A 636 20.37 -16.04 8.27
CA LEU A 636 20.24 -14.59 8.48
C LEU A 636 20.40 -13.79 7.18
N SER A 637 20.43 -14.43 6.01
CA SER A 637 20.65 -13.79 4.70
C SER A 637 19.65 -12.67 4.39
N ALA A 638 18.43 -12.74 4.93
CA ALA A 638 17.41 -11.68 4.84
C ALA A 638 17.84 -10.34 5.50
N TYR A 639 18.90 -10.36 6.31
CA TYR A 639 19.48 -9.19 6.99
C TYR A 639 20.86 -8.79 6.44
N ALA A 640 21.35 -9.45 5.40
CA ALA A 640 22.67 -9.16 4.82
C ALA A 640 22.85 -7.67 4.50
N GLY A 641 23.96 -7.09 4.94
CA GLY A 641 24.27 -5.66 4.80
C GLY A 641 23.54 -4.73 5.77
N GLN A 642 22.53 -5.20 6.50
CA GLN A 642 21.86 -4.42 7.55
C GLN A 642 22.62 -4.58 8.87
N SER A 643 22.64 -3.52 9.68
CA SER A 643 23.02 -3.63 11.09
C SER A 643 21.83 -4.15 11.89
N ILE A 644 22.02 -5.28 12.59
CA ILE A 644 21.03 -5.85 13.51
C ILE A 644 21.65 -6.05 14.90
N SER A 645 20.80 -6.20 15.91
CA SER A 645 21.18 -6.77 17.20
C SER A 645 20.59 -8.18 17.32
N ILE A 646 21.40 -9.14 17.77
CA ILE A 646 20.91 -10.47 18.16
C ILE A 646 20.54 -10.42 19.63
N GLU A 647 19.34 -10.85 20.00
CA GLU A 647 19.01 -11.21 21.38
C GLU A 647 19.17 -12.73 21.56
N LEU A 648 20.10 -13.12 22.43
CA LEU A 648 20.22 -14.48 22.94
C LEU A 648 19.47 -14.58 24.26
N ARG A 649 18.47 -15.46 24.32
CA ARG A 649 17.58 -15.59 25.48
C ARG A 649 17.45 -17.03 25.93
N VAL A 650 17.42 -17.25 27.24
CA VAL A 650 17.18 -18.55 27.87
C VAL A 650 16.07 -18.41 28.90
N ASP A 651 15.03 -19.23 28.75
CA ASP A 651 13.89 -19.30 29.66
C ASP A 651 13.94 -20.61 30.47
N ALA A 652 13.81 -20.49 31.79
CA ALA A 652 13.69 -21.61 32.71
C ALA A 652 12.38 -22.39 32.52
N GLY A 653 12.37 -23.63 32.98
CA GLY A 653 11.20 -24.51 32.94
C GLY A 653 10.17 -24.19 34.03
N GLY A 654 9.55 -25.24 34.55
CA GLY A 654 8.74 -25.18 35.76
C GLY A 654 9.59 -24.93 37.02
N SER A 655 10.89 -25.22 36.95
CA SER A 655 11.89 -24.82 37.95
C SER A 655 13.02 -24.01 37.29
N SER A 656 13.88 -23.41 38.12
CA SER A 656 15.18 -22.84 37.70
C SER A 656 16.38 -23.64 38.25
N GLY A 657 16.12 -24.84 38.78
CA GLY A 657 17.11 -25.66 39.46
C GLY A 657 18.24 -26.12 38.53
N GLN A 658 19.47 -25.64 38.74
CA GLN A 658 20.63 -26.03 37.93
C GLN A 658 20.47 -25.78 36.42
N ASP A 659 19.78 -24.70 36.03
CA ASP A 659 19.70 -24.22 34.65
C ASP A 659 21.02 -23.58 34.17
N TRP A 660 22.13 -24.30 34.32
CA TRP A 660 23.47 -23.95 33.88
C TRP A 660 23.58 -24.09 32.35
N ALA A 661 22.69 -23.40 31.64
CA ALA A 661 22.60 -23.37 30.19
C ALA A 661 23.78 -22.60 29.59
N ALA A 662 24.34 -23.11 28.49
CA ALA A 662 25.39 -22.41 27.76
C ALA A 662 25.21 -22.52 26.25
N TRP A 663 25.66 -21.46 25.58
CA TRP A 663 25.82 -21.39 24.14
C TRP A 663 27.30 -21.69 23.83
N VAL A 664 27.53 -22.73 23.05
CA VAL A 664 28.84 -23.22 22.64
C VAL A 664 29.09 -22.74 21.21
N ASN A 665 30.20 -22.01 21.01
CA ASN A 665 30.56 -21.34 19.77
C ASN A 665 29.42 -20.55 19.08
N PRO A 666 28.65 -19.71 19.80
CA PRO A 666 27.62 -18.89 19.16
C PRO A 666 28.28 -17.89 18.21
N THR A 667 28.05 -18.06 16.92
CA THR A 667 28.73 -17.31 15.87
C THR A 667 27.75 -16.90 14.78
N ILE A 668 28.02 -15.78 14.13
CA ILE A 668 27.43 -15.46 12.82
C ILE A 668 28.54 -15.67 11.80
N THR A 669 28.49 -16.78 11.08
CA THR A 669 29.45 -17.13 10.04
C THR A 669 28.86 -16.78 8.68
N ALA A 670 29.64 -16.12 7.82
CA ALA A 670 29.41 -16.26 6.39
C ALA A 670 29.89 -17.66 6.01
N THR A 671 28.99 -18.64 5.98
CA THR A 671 29.32 -19.95 5.42
C THR A 671 29.74 -19.71 3.97
N PRO A 672 30.94 -20.16 3.53
CA PRO A 672 31.25 -20.25 2.12
C PRO A 672 30.50 -21.46 1.54
N SER A 673 29.16 -21.39 1.63
CA SER A 673 28.24 -22.16 0.83
C SER A 673 28.70 -22.02 -0.62
N GLN A 674 28.55 -23.09 -1.41
CA GLN A 674 28.88 -23.09 -2.84
C GLN A 674 28.46 -21.74 -3.43
N ARG A 675 29.38 -21.07 -4.12
CA ARG A 675 29.18 -19.79 -4.78
C ARG A 675 27.88 -19.83 -5.59
N THR A 676 26.77 -19.49 -4.96
CA THR A 676 25.63 -18.91 -5.64
C THR A 676 26.17 -17.58 -6.09
N ASP A 677 26.40 -17.45 -7.39
CA ASP A 677 26.81 -16.18 -8.00
C ASP A 677 25.72 -15.11 -7.84
N LEU A 678 24.72 -15.29 -6.97
CA LEU A 678 23.44 -14.60 -6.87
C LEU A 678 23.17 -14.12 -5.43
N ILE A 679 22.77 -12.86 -5.30
CA ILE A 679 22.24 -12.19 -4.10
C ILE A 679 20.79 -11.82 -4.40
N THR A 680 19.88 -11.88 -3.43
CA THR A 680 18.50 -11.35 -3.58
C THR A 680 18.28 -10.15 -2.68
N GLU A 681 18.01 -8.99 -3.27
CA GLU A 681 17.51 -7.79 -2.59
C GLU A 681 15.98 -7.87 -2.43
N THR A 682 15.46 -7.28 -1.36
CA THR A 682 14.02 -7.11 -1.13
C THR A 682 13.69 -5.63 -1.00
N PHE A 683 12.47 -5.25 -1.38
CA PHE A 683 11.96 -3.88 -1.26
C PHE A 683 10.87 -3.83 -0.17
N PRO A 684 11.24 -3.79 1.12
CA PRO A 684 10.28 -3.82 2.21
C PRO A 684 9.46 -2.53 2.25
N PHE A 685 8.13 -2.68 2.26
CA PHE A 685 7.17 -1.60 2.47
C PHE A 685 5.91 -2.17 3.13
N ASP A 686 5.42 -1.53 4.20
CA ASP A 686 4.18 -1.96 4.87
C ASP A 686 2.93 -1.42 4.15
N GLY A 687 2.80 -1.80 2.89
CA GLY A 687 1.74 -1.34 2.01
C GLY A 687 1.89 -1.90 0.60
N LEU A 688 1.35 -1.15 -0.34
CA LEU A 688 1.25 -1.46 -1.76
C LEU A 688 1.91 -0.35 -2.60
N PHE A 689 2.85 -0.70 -3.46
CA PHE A 689 3.36 0.20 -4.50
C PHE A 689 2.36 0.29 -5.66
N VAL A 690 2.16 1.47 -6.24
CA VAL A 690 1.41 1.62 -7.51
C VAL A 690 2.39 1.55 -8.66
N LEU A 691 2.38 0.44 -9.41
CA LEU A 691 3.25 0.27 -10.57
C LEU A 691 2.77 1.12 -11.76
N ALA A 692 1.46 1.16 -11.99
CA ALA A 692 0.84 1.92 -13.07
C ALA A 692 -0.65 2.21 -12.79
N TYR A 693 -1.19 3.23 -13.44
CA TYR A 693 -2.62 3.47 -13.56
C TYR A 693 -3.15 2.95 -14.89
N VAL A 694 -4.28 2.24 -14.87
CA VAL A 694 -5.05 1.90 -16.08
C VAL A 694 -5.97 3.08 -16.36
N CYS A 695 -5.61 3.87 -17.36
CA CYS A 695 -6.30 5.10 -17.74
C CYS A 695 -7.26 4.82 -18.90
N LYS A 696 -8.37 5.56 -18.96
CA LYS A 696 -9.33 5.54 -20.06
C LYS A 696 -9.30 6.87 -20.82
N ARG A 697 -9.32 6.79 -22.15
CA ARG A 697 -9.53 7.94 -23.04
C ARG A 697 -11.01 8.22 -23.18
N LEU A 698 -11.41 9.49 -23.13
CA LEU A 698 -12.75 9.90 -23.54
C LEU A 698 -12.84 9.95 -25.07
N PRO A 699 -13.97 9.55 -25.67
CA PRO A 699 -14.20 9.76 -27.10
C PRO A 699 -14.31 11.26 -27.39
N LYS A 700 -14.30 11.60 -28.68
CA LYS A 700 -14.59 12.97 -29.15
C LYS A 700 -15.87 13.47 -28.49
N SER A 701 -15.75 14.53 -27.70
CA SER A 701 -16.82 15.06 -26.85
C SER A 701 -16.66 16.57 -26.64
N PRO A 702 -17.74 17.38 -26.75
CA PRO A 702 -19.05 17.00 -27.31
C PRO A 702 -18.94 16.59 -28.79
N ASN A 703 -19.78 15.65 -29.22
CA ASN A 703 -19.90 15.23 -30.63
C ASN A 703 -21.37 15.33 -31.08
N PRO A 704 -21.95 16.54 -31.05
CA PRO A 704 -23.38 16.74 -31.24
C PRO A 704 -23.85 16.18 -32.58
N ASP A 705 -25.07 15.65 -32.61
CA ASP A 705 -25.66 15.22 -33.86
C ASP A 705 -26.16 16.43 -34.70
N PRO A 706 -25.65 16.64 -35.93
CA PRO A 706 -26.03 17.76 -36.77
C PRO A 706 -27.44 17.66 -37.34
N SER A 707 -28.10 16.50 -37.25
CA SER A 707 -29.50 16.32 -37.69
C SER A 707 -30.53 16.78 -36.66
N LEU A 708 -30.12 16.97 -35.40
CA LEU A 708 -31.01 17.35 -34.31
C LEU A 708 -31.31 18.85 -34.30
N LYS A 709 -32.51 19.21 -33.84
CA LYS A 709 -32.91 20.60 -33.63
C LYS A 709 -32.42 21.07 -32.26
N TRP A 710 -31.33 21.81 -32.26
CA TRP A 710 -30.78 22.44 -31.07
C TRP A 710 -31.50 23.74 -30.76
N SER A 711 -31.96 23.89 -29.52
CA SER A 711 -32.28 25.20 -28.95
C SER A 711 -31.03 26.01 -28.63
#